data_AF-A0A1I2AV20-F1
#
_entry.id   AF-A0A1I2AV20-F1
#
_cell.length_a   1.000
_cell.length_b   1.000
_cell.length_c   1.000
_cell.angle_alpha   90.00
_cell.angle_beta   90.00
_cell.angle_gamma   90.00
#
_symmetry.space_group_name_H-M   'P 1'
#
loop_
_entity.id
_entity.type
_entity.pdbx_description
1 polymer ?
#
loop_
_entity_poly.entity_id
_entity_poly.type
_entity_poly.pdbx_seq_one_letter_code
_entity_poly.pdbx_strand_id
1 'polypeptide(L)'
;MNLLQHINAEEIDRLLSSKTFKDKDLPLPLLKKASLDTPLSFGENGILPIKALSNFQVRLFDLADNKTIQPSDANVRNLLAPKQGEAWLAYSSESHLDIDNPKLISQLGINFDVDKKIIFNSYKVHTDSQTLPQAIFQDLKDFVVIFSKSQVLNNLQINEAVSMQVAGKFKTSATVRWADIFAGSLNQLGKLLGSNESIKVQLGAKAEADFSIEVKDDFNLVICKIADNQYKISLTKAVAQNISAKADLNIGVSLQNSAQVMRMLAPMIEGIFDLPENKLKEIGEKIKADQWLDEAERQAVGVIIKRLGLSQGMDIKQIPQKIEETEKSVLELVKNIAQTKVQLGFSFEYQRLKSEDAFLQAVVSQSILEQNHQNILFFKINDLLSNLIDKEGAKIEKYLHETRYQKRVAWGLGLDFGRWGALAGKDNKSVEWSIRQNAQLKQQVSFVGTRIYKATEWKNKVNWGVSFTAQMPNFSFENIAKAHEFQYGLQVIWEQTENETDKEELLQIIDLAVLWGIITEEEFDKYALELENTLGNTKNISYVFQIQVPNEAFVMLLPVLSRKINTLIGKALGAGMNFLNYFDARKVAEKRAELYAPLWATYLSKYEENINWASLAQTHLKSQHKDLANYEGSYQRNSVGGYNYFQGLIQLNPNTATQVESFVAGANLLAKGIGSELPYEEVIQKSFEQMQAFWTQSHHIRSFGYYLLDIAKNPNIDVFHQISRTLTIHYQANNSLQTIQIAKK
;
A
#
# COMPACT_ATOMS: atom_id res chain seq x y z
N MET A 1 15.01 39.01 -21.21
CA MET A 1 16.08 39.30 -20.23
C MET A 1 17.40 38.91 -20.90
N ASN A 2 18.39 39.81 -20.93
CA ASN A 2 19.66 39.53 -21.60
C ASN A 2 20.72 39.17 -20.54
N LEU A 3 20.97 37.87 -20.33
CA LEU A 3 21.92 37.40 -19.32
C LEU A 3 23.38 37.79 -19.66
N LEU A 4 23.66 38.15 -20.91
CA LEU A 4 24.98 38.62 -21.34
C LEU A 4 25.46 39.86 -20.58
N GLN A 5 24.56 40.69 -20.05
CA GLN A 5 24.96 41.87 -19.26
C GLN A 5 25.63 41.51 -17.93
N HIS A 6 25.51 40.25 -17.50
CA HIS A 6 25.91 39.80 -16.18
C HIS A 6 26.95 38.68 -16.21
N ILE A 7 27.33 38.21 -17.41
CA ILE A 7 28.32 37.16 -17.62
C ILE A 7 29.52 37.75 -18.38
N ASN A 8 30.74 37.50 -17.89
CA ASN A 8 31.95 38.06 -18.47
C ASN A 8 32.27 37.40 -19.83
N ALA A 9 31.90 38.07 -20.92
CA ALA A 9 32.13 37.59 -22.29
C ALA A 9 33.62 37.33 -22.59
N GLU A 10 34.53 38.15 -22.06
CA GLU A 10 35.99 37.94 -22.23
C GLU A 10 36.45 36.65 -21.56
N GLU A 11 35.83 36.26 -20.44
CA GLU A 11 36.17 35.03 -19.74
C GLU A 11 35.67 33.79 -20.51
N ILE A 12 34.49 33.86 -21.15
CA ILE A 12 33.98 32.81 -22.04
C ILE A 12 34.90 32.61 -23.23
N ASP A 13 35.24 33.69 -23.93
CA ASP A 13 36.13 33.63 -25.10
C ASP A 13 37.53 33.14 -24.70
N ARG A 14 38.08 33.61 -23.58
CA ARG A 14 39.38 33.14 -23.08
C ARG A 14 39.38 31.64 -22.80
N LEU A 15 38.30 31.10 -22.23
CA LEU A 15 38.23 29.68 -21.82
C LEU A 15 37.87 28.74 -22.99
N LEU A 16 37.10 29.21 -23.98
CA LEU A 16 36.43 28.35 -24.97
C LEU A 16 36.66 28.75 -26.44
N SER A 17 37.39 29.82 -26.76
CA SER A 17 37.56 30.39 -28.12
C SER A 17 37.93 29.39 -29.22
N SER A 18 38.67 28.32 -28.92
CA SER A 18 39.08 27.30 -29.89
C SER A 18 38.32 25.97 -29.74
N LYS A 19 37.32 25.91 -28.87
CA LYS A 19 36.66 24.66 -28.47
C LYS A 19 35.37 24.42 -29.25
N THR A 20 35.19 23.18 -29.68
CA THR A 20 33.98 22.68 -30.34
C THR A 20 33.35 21.55 -29.51
N PHE A 21 32.12 21.17 -29.84
CA PHE A 21 31.45 20.04 -29.20
C PHE A 21 32.15 18.68 -29.44
N LYS A 22 33.11 18.59 -30.37
CA LYS A 22 33.88 17.37 -30.67
C LYS A 22 35.12 17.17 -29.80
N ASP A 23 35.52 18.19 -29.04
CA ASP A 23 36.74 18.12 -28.24
C ASP A 23 36.55 17.20 -27.03
N LYS A 24 37.47 16.24 -26.85
CA LYS A 24 37.37 15.20 -25.80
C LYS A 24 37.70 15.71 -24.39
N ASP A 25 38.31 16.89 -24.27
CA ASP A 25 38.83 17.46 -23.02
C ASP A 25 38.19 18.82 -22.69
N LEU A 26 36.86 18.85 -22.61
CA LEU A 26 36.13 20.04 -22.20
C LEU A 26 36.08 20.14 -20.66
N PRO A 27 36.41 21.30 -20.05
CA PRO A 27 36.29 21.49 -18.61
C PRO A 27 34.81 21.42 -18.18
N LEU A 28 34.51 20.64 -17.13
CA LEU A 28 33.17 20.54 -16.56
C LEU A 28 33.16 21.03 -15.10
N PRO A 29 32.29 22.01 -14.74
CA PRO A 29 31.46 22.82 -15.63
C PRO A 29 32.25 23.75 -16.56
N LEU A 30 31.66 24.10 -17.70
CA LEU A 30 32.26 24.99 -18.70
C LEU A 30 32.39 26.42 -18.15
N LEU A 31 31.39 26.87 -17.38
CA LEU A 31 31.36 28.20 -16.73
C LEU A 31 30.68 28.09 -15.36
N LYS A 32 31.22 28.80 -14.36
CA LYS A 32 30.65 28.93 -13.02
C LYS A 32 30.88 30.36 -12.49
N LYS A 33 29.91 31.28 -12.65
CA LYS A 33 29.83 32.58 -11.95
C LYS A 33 28.68 33.46 -12.45
N ALA A 34 27.93 34.05 -11.51
CA ALA A 34 27.43 35.44 -11.45
C ALA A 34 26.33 35.56 -10.38
N SER A 35 26.43 36.56 -9.47
CA SER A 35 25.28 37.04 -8.66
C SER A 35 24.48 38.03 -9.50
N LEU A 36 23.18 37.83 -9.59
CA LEU A 36 22.29 38.70 -10.36
C LEU A 36 21.49 39.63 -9.42
N ASP A 37 22.03 40.77 -9.00
CA ASP A 37 21.39 41.60 -7.95
C ASP A 37 19.99 42.17 -8.32
N THR A 38 19.48 41.92 -9.53
CA THR A 38 18.15 42.37 -9.97
C THR A 38 17.11 41.27 -9.76
N PRO A 39 16.02 41.52 -9.00
CA PRO A 39 14.93 40.58 -8.86
C PRO A 39 14.28 40.26 -10.22
N LEU A 40 14.02 38.99 -10.48
CA LEU A 40 13.27 38.58 -11.66
C LEU A 40 11.78 38.68 -11.35
N SER A 41 11.03 39.50 -12.11
CA SER A 41 9.56 39.57 -12.03
C SER A 41 8.92 38.64 -13.06
N PHE A 42 8.00 37.77 -12.63
CA PHE A 42 7.33 36.79 -13.49
C PHE A 42 5.83 37.04 -13.69
N GLY A 43 5.36 36.83 -14.93
CA GLY A 43 3.96 36.90 -15.36
C GLY A 43 3.58 38.23 -16.02
N GLU A 44 2.57 38.22 -16.90
CA GLU A 44 1.97 39.43 -17.49
C GLU A 44 1.42 40.42 -16.43
N ASN A 45 1.37 40.00 -15.16
CA ASN A 45 0.93 40.79 -14.01
C ASN A 45 2.00 40.94 -12.88
N GLY A 46 3.28 40.62 -13.12
CA GLY A 46 4.40 41.00 -12.23
C GLY A 46 4.40 40.44 -10.80
N ILE A 47 4.11 39.14 -10.60
CA ILE A 47 3.64 38.66 -9.29
C ILE A 47 4.73 38.08 -8.36
N LEU A 48 5.93 37.70 -8.84
CA LEU A 48 6.94 37.10 -7.95
C LEU A 48 8.32 37.69 -8.20
N PRO A 49 8.92 38.42 -7.24
CA PRO A 49 10.34 38.75 -7.29
C PRO A 49 11.16 37.53 -6.85
N ILE A 50 11.90 36.91 -7.76
CA ILE A 50 12.93 35.93 -7.39
C ILE A 50 14.24 36.69 -7.19
N LYS A 51 14.85 36.58 -6.00
CA LYS A 51 16.14 37.22 -5.68
C LYS A 51 17.25 36.60 -6.55
N ALA A 52 18.31 37.39 -6.69
CA ALA A 52 19.53 37.09 -7.44
C ALA A 52 19.91 35.62 -7.55
N LEU A 53 20.29 35.21 -8.76
CA LEU A 53 20.95 33.92 -8.99
C LEU A 53 22.16 33.83 -8.09
N SER A 54 22.19 32.92 -7.12
CA SER A 54 23.37 32.76 -6.25
C SER A 54 24.44 31.91 -6.95
N ASN A 55 24.03 31.04 -7.88
CA ASN A 55 24.90 30.23 -8.72
C ASN A 55 24.30 30.09 -10.14
N PHE A 56 25.04 30.53 -11.17
CA PHE A 56 24.78 30.23 -12.58
C PHE A 56 25.88 29.32 -13.12
N GLN A 57 25.49 28.28 -13.86
CA GLN A 57 26.39 27.25 -14.36
C GLN A 57 26.04 26.86 -15.79
N VAL A 58 27.05 26.79 -16.66
CA VAL A 58 26.91 26.23 -18.02
C VAL A 58 27.61 24.89 -18.08
N ARG A 59 26.93 23.87 -18.60
CA ARG A 59 27.41 22.50 -18.67
C ARG A 59 27.08 21.90 -20.03
N LEU A 60 27.95 20.99 -20.46
CA LEU A 60 27.65 20.14 -21.59
C LEU A 60 26.68 19.03 -21.13
N PHE A 61 25.57 18.87 -21.84
CA PHE A 61 24.50 17.92 -21.55
C PHE A 61 24.47 16.91 -22.68
N ASP A 62 25.06 15.74 -22.49
CA ASP A 62 25.08 14.64 -23.46
C ASP A 62 25.85 14.92 -24.78
N LEU A 63 26.89 14.10 -25.00
CA LEU A 63 27.45 13.79 -26.32
C LEU A 63 27.24 12.28 -26.48
N ALA A 64 27.04 11.78 -27.69
CA ALA A 64 26.84 10.34 -27.95
C ALA A 64 27.88 9.42 -27.25
N ASP A 65 29.06 9.96 -26.91
CA ASP A 65 30.18 9.27 -26.28
C ASP A 65 30.48 9.64 -24.80
N ASN A 66 29.72 10.53 -24.12
CA ASN A 66 30.10 11.06 -22.79
C ASN A 66 29.06 10.76 -21.67
N LYS A 67 29.52 10.20 -20.54
CA LYS A 67 28.67 9.56 -19.50
C LYS A 67 28.43 10.38 -18.22
N THR A 68 28.94 11.60 -18.10
CA THR A 68 28.79 12.41 -16.87
C THR A 68 27.45 13.16 -16.85
N ILE A 69 26.38 12.44 -16.49
CA ILE A 69 25.03 12.99 -16.31
C ILE A 69 24.86 13.37 -14.84
N GLN A 70 24.48 14.62 -14.54
CA GLN A 70 24.01 14.93 -13.19
C GLN A 70 22.61 14.37 -12.95
N PRO A 71 22.23 14.01 -11.71
CA PRO A 71 20.92 13.42 -11.46
C PRO A 71 19.73 14.31 -11.91
N SER A 72 19.90 15.63 -11.95
CA SER A 72 18.91 16.59 -12.48
C SER A 72 18.62 16.42 -13.98
N ASP A 73 19.58 15.87 -14.71
CA ASP A 73 19.65 15.87 -16.17
C ASP A 73 19.11 14.56 -16.77
N ALA A 74 19.06 13.48 -15.97
CA ALA A 74 18.53 12.18 -16.36
C ALA A 74 17.05 12.24 -16.82
N ASN A 75 16.25 13.08 -16.16
CA ASN A 75 14.82 13.22 -16.48
C ASN A 75 14.57 13.80 -17.87
N VAL A 76 15.40 14.75 -18.31
CA VAL A 76 15.28 15.35 -19.64
C VAL A 76 15.72 14.37 -20.72
N ARG A 77 16.80 13.62 -20.47
CA ARG A 77 17.29 12.56 -21.37
C ARG A 77 16.25 11.45 -21.61
N ASN A 78 15.46 11.11 -20.59
CA ASN A 78 14.37 10.14 -20.73
C ASN A 78 13.21 10.64 -21.60
N LEU A 79 13.06 11.95 -21.74
CA LEU A 79 11.99 12.58 -22.52
C LEU A 79 12.44 12.90 -23.95
N LEU A 80 13.71 13.25 -24.12
CA LEU A 80 14.33 13.64 -25.36
C LEU A 80 15.66 12.90 -25.51
N ALA A 81 15.79 12.09 -26.55
CA ALA A 81 17.05 11.42 -26.88
C ALA A 81 17.82 12.26 -27.92
N PRO A 82 19.11 12.57 -27.70
CA PRO A 82 19.91 13.27 -28.70
C PRO A 82 20.04 12.45 -29.98
N LYS A 83 19.89 13.09 -31.13
CA LYS A 83 20.14 12.44 -32.42
C LYS A 83 21.62 12.50 -32.78
N GLN A 84 22.04 11.63 -33.69
CA GLN A 84 23.42 11.64 -34.19
C GLN A 84 23.74 13.00 -34.84
N GLY A 85 24.82 13.65 -34.39
CA GLY A 85 25.24 14.99 -34.85
C GLY A 85 24.68 16.17 -34.04
N GLU A 86 23.82 15.91 -33.05
CA GLU A 86 23.36 16.90 -32.08
C GLU A 86 24.24 16.90 -30.83
N ALA A 87 24.46 18.10 -30.27
CA ALA A 87 25.10 18.32 -28.97
C ALA A 87 24.26 19.29 -28.17
N TRP A 88 24.17 19.11 -26.86
CA TRP A 88 23.31 19.99 -26.06
C TRP A 88 24.08 20.72 -24.95
N LEU A 89 23.60 21.92 -24.65
CA LEU A 89 24.05 22.73 -23.52
C LEU A 89 22.94 22.80 -22.48
N ALA A 90 23.29 22.50 -21.23
CA ALA A 90 22.44 22.75 -20.07
C ALA A 90 22.93 23.99 -19.33
N TYR A 91 22.05 24.96 -19.22
CA TYR A 91 22.22 26.14 -18.40
C TYR A 91 21.44 25.94 -17.12
N SER A 92 22.12 25.92 -15.98
CA SER A 92 21.52 25.74 -14.67
C SER A 92 21.63 27.01 -13.88
N SER A 93 20.57 27.36 -13.17
CA SER A 93 20.64 28.42 -12.19
C SER A 93 19.86 28.15 -10.93
N GLU A 94 20.46 28.58 -9.83
CA GLU A 94 19.94 28.47 -8.48
C GLU A 94 19.44 29.83 -7.99
N SER A 95 18.26 29.85 -7.40
CA SER A 95 17.66 31.08 -6.85
C SER A 95 16.90 30.80 -5.56
N HIS A 96 16.66 31.87 -4.82
CA HIS A 96 15.78 31.88 -3.65
C HIS A 96 14.51 32.68 -3.96
N LEU A 97 13.36 32.14 -3.59
CA LEU A 97 12.13 32.91 -3.58
C LEU A 97 12.15 33.85 -2.38
N ASP A 98 11.76 35.10 -2.59
CA ASP A 98 11.53 36.05 -1.53
C ASP A 98 10.12 36.60 -1.71
N ILE A 99 9.16 36.01 -0.99
CA ILE A 99 7.74 36.40 -1.12
C ILE A 99 7.28 37.00 0.20
N ASP A 100 7.36 38.33 0.30
CA ASP A 100 6.89 39.08 1.46
C ASP A 100 5.36 39.31 1.49
N ASN A 101 4.59 38.70 0.58
CA ASN A 101 3.14 38.91 0.46
C ASN A 101 2.32 37.62 0.62
N PRO A 102 1.80 37.33 1.83
CA PRO A 102 0.97 36.16 2.10
C PRO A 102 -0.31 36.04 1.26
N LYS A 103 -0.93 37.17 0.87
CA LYS A 103 -2.12 37.15 -0.02
C LYS A 103 -1.76 36.64 -1.41
N LEU A 104 -0.57 36.96 -1.89
CA LEU A 104 -0.08 36.57 -3.20
C LEU A 104 0.20 35.07 -3.28
N ILE A 105 0.80 34.52 -2.22
CA ILE A 105 1.02 33.08 -2.02
C ILE A 105 -0.32 32.33 -2.08
N SER A 106 -1.32 32.84 -1.37
CA SER A 106 -2.66 32.23 -1.33
C SER A 106 -3.42 32.33 -2.66
N GLN A 107 -3.33 33.47 -3.37
CA GLN A 107 -4.02 33.70 -4.65
C GLN A 107 -3.42 32.89 -5.80
N LEU A 108 -2.09 32.79 -5.85
CA LEU A 108 -1.40 31.99 -6.85
C LEU A 108 -1.51 30.49 -6.55
N GLY A 109 -1.88 30.12 -5.32
CA GLY A 109 -1.86 28.72 -4.87
C GLY A 109 -0.44 28.17 -4.90
N ILE A 110 0.53 28.99 -4.49
CA ILE A 110 1.94 28.60 -4.46
C ILE A 110 2.06 27.48 -3.46
N ASN A 111 2.39 26.31 -3.98
CA ASN A 111 2.59 25.13 -3.16
C ASN A 111 4.06 24.98 -2.74
N PHE A 112 4.94 25.95 -3.04
CA PHE A 112 6.36 25.89 -2.69
C PHE A 112 6.65 26.30 -1.26
N ASP A 113 7.69 25.72 -0.69
CA ASP A 113 8.26 26.18 0.56
C ASP A 113 9.09 27.45 0.26
N VAL A 114 8.59 28.62 0.64
CA VAL A 114 9.10 29.93 0.21
C VAL A 114 10.53 30.18 0.67
N ASP A 115 10.94 29.54 1.78
CA ASP A 115 12.28 29.63 2.34
C ASP A 115 13.32 28.73 1.64
N LYS A 116 12.90 27.96 0.62
CA LYS A 116 13.73 26.94 -0.02
C LYS A 116 14.22 27.33 -1.42
N LYS A 117 15.33 26.70 -1.78
CA LYS A 117 16.05 26.83 -3.05
C LYS A 117 15.18 26.38 -4.25
N ILE A 118 15.22 27.13 -5.34
CA ILE A 118 14.73 26.74 -6.66
C ILE A 118 15.91 26.58 -7.60
N ILE A 119 15.92 25.51 -8.39
CA ILE A 119 16.86 25.34 -9.49
C ILE A 119 16.05 25.35 -10.78
N PHE A 120 16.44 26.15 -11.76
CA PHE A 120 15.87 26.05 -13.10
C PHE A 120 16.95 25.75 -14.12
N ASN A 121 16.56 25.03 -15.17
CA ASN A 121 17.46 24.70 -16.25
C ASN A 121 16.85 25.02 -17.61
N SER A 122 17.70 25.42 -18.55
CA SER A 122 17.38 25.50 -19.98
C SER A 122 18.32 24.56 -20.73
N TYR A 123 17.76 23.74 -21.60
CA TYR A 123 18.47 22.75 -22.41
C TYR A 123 18.34 23.14 -23.87
N LYS A 124 19.47 23.46 -24.51
CA LYS A 124 19.56 23.97 -25.87
C LYS A 124 20.29 22.99 -26.77
N VAL A 125 19.77 22.81 -27.97
CA VAL A 125 20.31 21.86 -28.96
C VAL A 125 21.14 22.60 -30.00
N HIS A 126 22.31 22.05 -30.33
CA HIS A 126 23.25 22.59 -31.29
C HIS A 126 23.75 21.50 -32.23
N THR A 127 24.36 21.92 -33.34
CA THR A 127 25.12 21.02 -34.21
C THR A 127 26.53 20.83 -33.65
N ASP A 128 27.07 19.62 -33.82
CA ASP A 128 28.42 19.25 -33.35
C ASP A 128 29.56 20.08 -33.98
N SER A 129 29.27 20.82 -35.05
CA SER A 129 30.17 21.70 -35.80
C SER A 129 30.23 23.14 -35.29
N GLN A 130 29.30 23.55 -34.42
CA GLN A 130 29.25 24.90 -33.87
C GLN A 130 30.35 25.10 -32.81
N THR A 131 30.95 26.29 -32.76
CA THR A 131 31.90 26.62 -31.69
C THR A 131 31.16 26.88 -30.37
N LEU A 132 31.74 26.44 -29.25
CA LEU A 132 31.12 26.57 -27.93
C LEU A 132 30.81 28.02 -27.53
N PRO A 133 31.72 29.01 -27.73
CA PRO A 133 31.41 30.41 -27.40
C PRO A 133 30.23 30.95 -28.21
N GLN A 134 30.17 30.65 -29.51
CA GLN A 134 29.06 31.11 -30.36
C GLN A 134 27.73 30.52 -29.91
N ALA A 135 27.70 29.22 -29.56
CA ALA A 135 26.51 28.57 -29.01
C ALA A 135 26.07 29.24 -27.70
N ILE A 136 27.00 29.42 -26.75
CA ILE A 136 26.73 30.04 -25.45
C ILE A 136 26.22 31.48 -25.60
N PHE A 137 26.88 32.29 -26.42
CA PHE A 137 26.47 33.68 -26.62
C PHE A 137 25.11 33.79 -27.32
N GLN A 138 24.78 32.88 -28.23
CA GLN A 138 23.47 32.85 -28.87
C GLN A 138 22.38 32.49 -27.86
N ASP A 139 22.61 31.46 -27.05
CA ASP A 139 21.62 31.00 -26.06
C ASP A 139 21.38 32.00 -24.94
N LEU A 140 22.42 32.74 -24.52
CA LEU A 140 22.29 33.77 -23.47
C LEU A 140 21.52 35.01 -23.94
N LYS A 141 21.45 35.28 -25.26
CA LYS A 141 20.58 36.33 -25.83
C LYS A 141 19.12 35.95 -25.74
N ASP A 142 18.82 34.70 -26.07
CA ASP A 142 17.46 34.16 -26.19
C ASP A 142 17.15 33.13 -25.09
N PHE A 143 17.60 33.43 -23.87
CA PHE A 143 17.49 32.52 -22.73
C PHE A 143 16.02 32.25 -22.37
N VAL A 144 15.64 30.97 -22.33
CA VAL A 144 14.27 30.53 -22.04
C VAL A 144 14.19 30.12 -20.58
N VAL A 145 13.27 30.74 -19.83
CA VAL A 145 12.92 30.32 -18.47
C VAL A 145 11.53 29.70 -18.45
N ILE A 146 11.39 28.61 -17.71
CA ILE A 146 10.14 27.86 -17.55
C ILE A 146 8.99 28.71 -16.98
N PHE A 147 9.29 29.77 -16.23
CA PHE A 147 8.27 30.66 -15.67
C PHE A 147 7.64 31.62 -16.70
N SER A 148 8.30 31.84 -17.84
CA SER A 148 7.83 32.77 -18.87
C SER A 148 7.06 32.04 -19.95
N LYS A 149 5.72 32.10 -19.86
CA LYS A 149 4.80 31.52 -20.85
C LYS A 149 5.18 31.93 -22.28
N SER A 150 5.41 33.23 -22.51
CA SER A 150 5.74 33.75 -23.84
C SER A 150 7.07 33.21 -24.36
N GLN A 151 8.11 33.10 -23.52
CA GLN A 151 9.38 32.54 -23.96
C GLN A 151 9.30 31.03 -24.21
N VAL A 152 8.58 30.29 -23.37
CA VAL A 152 8.37 28.84 -23.57
C VAL A 152 7.65 28.57 -24.89
N LEU A 153 6.62 29.35 -25.22
CA LEU A 153 5.84 29.15 -26.45
C LEU A 153 6.58 29.64 -27.71
N ASN A 154 7.32 30.76 -27.61
CA ASN A 154 7.89 31.44 -28.78
C ASN A 154 9.36 31.08 -29.04
N ASN A 155 10.14 30.77 -28.01
CA ASN A 155 11.60 30.68 -28.09
C ASN A 155 12.13 29.26 -27.87
N LEU A 156 11.34 28.35 -27.28
CA LEU A 156 11.73 26.94 -27.13
C LEU A 156 11.64 26.24 -28.50
N GLN A 157 12.76 25.67 -28.98
CA GLN A 157 12.83 24.96 -30.25
C GLN A 157 12.52 23.48 -30.09
N ILE A 158 12.26 22.79 -31.20
CA ILE A 158 12.05 21.33 -31.20
C ILE A 158 13.30 20.65 -30.64
N ASN A 159 13.10 19.64 -29.79
CA ASN A 159 14.14 18.94 -29.02
C ASN A 159 14.83 19.79 -27.96
N GLU A 160 14.31 20.96 -27.61
CA GLU A 160 14.76 21.71 -26.43
C GLU A 160 13.84 21.46 -25.24
N ALA A 161 14.38 21.73 -24.05
CA ALA A 161 13.64 21.61 -22.81
C ALA A 161 13.94 22.75 -21.83
N VAL A 162 12.99 22.99 -20.94
CA VAL A 162 13.21 23.77 -19.72
C VAL A 162 12.76 22.94 -18.52
N SER A 163 13.44 23.11 -17.40
CA SER A 163 13.06 22.43 -16.16
C SER A 163 13.09 23.35 -14.94
N MET A 164 12.34 22.95 -13.93
CA MET A 164 12.31 23.56 -12.60
C MET A 164 12.37 22.46 -11.55
N GLN A 165 13.28 22.62 -10.60
CA GLN A 165 13.33 21.82 -9.39
C GLN A 165 13.03 22.71 -8.20
N VAL A 166 12.09 22.27 -7.36
CA VAL A 166 11.61 23.06 -6.24
C VAL A 166 11.01 22.16 -5.17
N ALA A 167 11.25 22.54 -3.91
CA ALA A 167 10.57 21.96 -2.77
C ALA A 167 9.15 22.52 -2.68
N GLY A 168 8.14 21.66 -2.65
CA GLY A 168 6.78 22.12 -2.58
C GLY A 168 5.77 21.08 -2.17
N LYS A 169 4.54 21.34 -2.56
CA LYS A 169 3.39 20.48 -2.37
C LYS A 169 2.72 20.24 -3.73
N PHE A 170 2.13 19.09 -3.92
CA PHE A 170 1.11 18.93 -4.95
C PHE A 170 -0.13 18.30 -4.34
N LYS A 171 -1.28 18.62 -4.93
CA LYS A 171 -2.56 18.03 -4.55
C LYS A 171 -3.06 17.11 -5.66
N THR A 172 -3.46 15.92 -5.27
CA THR A 172 -4.13 14.92 -6.11
C THR A 172 -5.39 14.41 -5.40
N SER A 173 -6.13 13.53 -6.06
CA SER A 173 -7.31 12.88 -5.50
C SER A 173 -7.30 11.39 -5.72
N ALA A 174 -7.89 10.65 -4.79
CA ALA A 174 -8.12 9.22 -4.91
C ALA A 174 -9.56 8.89 -4.51
N THR A 175 -10.17 7.96 -5.23
CA THR A 175 -11.49 7.40 -4.90
C THR A 175 -11.27 5.96 -4.46
N VAL A 176 -11.77 5.61 -3.26
CA VAL A 176 -11.58 4.28 -2.67
C VAL A 176 -12.91 3.71 -2.22
N ARG A 177 -13.10 2.40 -2.35
CA ARG A 177 -14.31 1.72 -1.91
C ARG A 177 -14.31 1.53 -0.40
N TRP A 178 -15.47 1.68 0.21
CA TRP A 178 -15.65 1.46 1.64
C TRP A 178 -15.34 0.03 2.08
N ALA A 179 -15.66 -0.96 1.26
CA ALA A 179 -15.28 -2.36 1.53
C ALA A 179 -13.75 -2.51 1.71
N ASP A 180 -12.96 -1.84 0.86
CA ASP A 180 -11.51 -1.89 0.90
C ASP A 180 -10.96 -1.12 2.12
N ILE A 181 -11.65 -0.04 2.50
CA ILE A 181 -11.37 0.74 3.72
C ILE A 181 -11.66 -0.07 4.99
N PHE A 182 -12.69 -0.92 5.03
CA PHE A 182 -13.03 -1.67 6.24
C PHE A 182 -12.37 -3.04 6.34
N ALA A 183 -11.89 -3.60 5.23
CA ALA A 183 -11.13 -4.86 5.21
C ALA A 183 -9.92 -4.79 6.16
N GLY A 184 -9.93 -5.55 7.26
CA GLY A 184 -8.86 -5.53 8.28
C GLY A 184 -8.93 -4.39 9.30
N SER A 185 -9.95 -3.52 9.30
CA SER A 185 -10.07 -2.41 10.26
C SER A 185 -11.34 -2.43 11.12
N LEU A 186 -12.26 -3.35 10.86
CA LEU A 186 -13.42 -3.59 11.71
C LEU A 186 -13.04 -3.97 13.16
N ASN A 187 -11.86 -4.55 13.38
CA ASN A 187 -11.39 -4.84 14.74
C ASN A 187 -11.19 -3.57 15.59
N GLN A 188 -10.88 -2.42 14.97
CA GLN A 188 -10.79 -1.16 15.70
C GLN A 188 -12.17 -0.70 16.20
N LEU A 189 -13.24 -0.99 15.45
CA LEU A 189 -14.62 -0.76 15.90
C LEU A 189 -14.97 -1.69 17.06
N GLY A 190 -14.55 -2.95 17.01
CA GLY A 190 -14.69 -3.88 18.14
C GLY A 190 -13.99 -3.37 19.42
N LYS A 191 -12.78 -2.78 19.29
CA LYS A 191 -12.07 -2.17 20.43
C LYS A 191 -12.84 -0.99 21.04
N LEU A 192 -13.41 -0.13 20.20
CA LEU A 192 -14.19 1.03 20.66
C LEU A 192 -15.38 0.62 21.54
N LEU A 193 -15.98 -0.53 21.25
CA LEU A 193 -17.20 -1.01 21.92
C LEU A 193 -16.91 -1.80 23.20
N GLY A 194 -15.66 -2.19 23.45
CA GLY A 194 -15.30 -3.04 24.59
C GLY A 194 -15.82 -4.48 24.51
N SER A 195 -16.66 -4.82 23.53
CA SER A 195 -17.21 -6.16 23.33
C SER A 195 -16.24 -7.08 22.58
N ASN A 196 -16.22 -8.36 22.94
CA ASN A 196 -15.51 -9.41 22.21
C ASN A 196 -16.41 -10.11 21.18
N GLU A 197 -17.55 -9.53 20.84
CA GLU A 197 -18.51 -10.11 19.90
C GLU A 197 -18.08 -9.83 18.45
N SER A 198 -18.44 -10.74 17.53
CA SER A 198 -18.21 -10.52 16.09
C SER A 198 -19.11 -9.40 15.55
N ILE A 199 -18.56 -8.59 14.64
CA ILE A 199 -19.26 -7.48 13.96
C ILE A 199 -19.43 -7.88 12.51
N LYS A 200 -20.67 -7.81 12.02
CA LYS A 200 -21.02 -8.07 10.61
C LYS A 200 -21.50 -6.78 9.95
N VAL A 201 -20.85 -6.35 8.89
CA VAL A 201 -21.21 -5.13 8.14
C VAL A 201 -21.52 -5.51 6.69
N GLN A 202 -22.66 -5.07 6.18
CA GLN A 202 -23.06 -5.29 4.79
C GLN A 202 -22.98 -3.99 4.00
N LEU A 203 -22.25 -4.00 2.89
CA LEU A 203 -21.92 -2.82 2.10
C LEU A 203 -22.24 -3.04 0.62
N GLY A 204 -22.85 -2.05 -0.03
CA GLY A 204 -23.01 -2.04 -1.47
C GLY A 204 -21.71 -1.69 -2.19
N ALA A 205 -21.39 -2.36 -3.31
CA ALA A 205 -20.10 -2.17 -3.99
C ALA A 205 -19.87 -0.80 -4.67
N LYS A 206 -20.90 0.05 -4.73
CA LYS A 206 -20.79 1.44 -5.21
C LYS A 206 -20.54 2.44 -4.08
N ALA A 207 -20.43 1.97 -2.84
CA ALA A 207 -20.07 2.82 -1.72
C ALA A 207 -18.60 3.22 -1.84
N GLU A 208 -18.36 4.43 -2.33
CA GLU A 208 -17.04 5.01 -2.56
C GLU A 208 -16.87 6.28 -1.73
N ALA A 209 -15.61 6.58 -1.41
CA ALA A 209 -15.18 7.79 -0.72
C ALA A 209 -14.10 8.50 -1.52
N ASP A 210 -14.27 9.80 -1.70
CA ASP A 210 -13.31 10.66 -2.39
C ASP A 210 -12.38 11.34 -1.39
N PHE A 211 -11.08 11.25 -1.67
CA PHE A 211 -10.02 11.83 -0.85
C PHE A 211 -9.24 12.86 -1.65
N SER A 212 -8.82 13.92 -0.98
CA SER A 212 -7.78 14.84 -1.45
C SER A 212 -6.48 14.50 -0.73
N ILE A 213 -5.44 14.31 -1.52
CA ILE A 213 -4.11 13.92 -1.07
C ILE A 213 -3.16 15.07 -1.36
N GLU A 214 -2.49 15.56 -0.33
CA GLU A 214 -1.45 16.58 -0.43
C GLU A 214 -0.10 15.91 -0.16
N VAL A 215 0.86 16.07 -1.06
CA VAL A 215 2.20 15.50 -0.93
C VAL A 215 3.21 16.63 -0.84
N LYS A 216 3.96 16.71 0.25
CA LYS A 216 5.09 17.62 0.40
C LYS A 216 6.40 16.85 0.11
N ASP A 217 7.09 17.21 -0.96
CA ASP A 217 8.39 16.65 -1.37
C ASP A 217 9.16 17.65 -2.26
N ASP A 218 10.35 17.26 -2.73
CA ASP A 218 11.09 17.98 -3.77
C ASP A 218 10.69 17.44 -5.15
N PHE A 219 10.33 18.33 -6.08
CA PHE A 219 9.80 17.99 -7.39
C PHE A 219 10.68 18.51 -8.52
N ASN A 220 10.66 17.81 -9.65
CA ASN A 220 11.28 18.24 -10.90
C ASN A 220 10.23 18.27 -12.02
N LEU A 221 9.95 19.47 -12.53
CA LEU A 221 9.08 19.74 -13.67
C LEU A 221 9.92 19.91 -14.92
N VAL A 222 9.53 19.29 -16.02
CA VAL A 222 10.15 19.47 -17.33
C VAL A 222 9.08 19.79 -18.37
N ILE A 223 9.35 20.79 -19.21
CA ILE A 223 8.59 21.09 -20.41
C ILE A 223 9.54 20.97 -21.60
N CYS A 224 9.19 20.09 -22.55
CA CYS A 224 9.95 19.83 -23.77
C CYS A 224 9.09 20.19 -24.98
N LYS A 225 9.67 20.76 -26.03
CA LYS A 225 8.97 20.88 -27.33
C LYS A 225 9.36 19.70 -28.22
N ILE A 226 8.38 18.89 -28.60
CA ILE A 226 8.60 17.66 -29.38
C ILE A 226 8.20 17.82 -30.86
N ALA A 227 7.33 18.80 -31.18
CA ALA A 227 6.99 19.22 -32.54
C ALA A 227 6.45 20.67 -32.53
N ASP A 228 6.21 21.26 -33.70
CA ASP A 228 5.81 22.69 -33.85
C ASP A 228 4.64 23.11 -32.96
N ASN A 229 3.66 22.23 -32.73
CA ASN A 229 2.49 22.47 -31.88
C ASN A 229 2.34 21.40 -30.78
N GLN A 230 3.41 20.73 -30.37
CA GLN A 230 3.34 19.69 -29.36
C GLN A 230 4.43 19.84 -28.31
N TYR A 231 3.99 19.84 -27.06
CA TYR A 231 4.82 19.94 -25.88
C TYR A 231 4.63 18.71 -25.01
N LYS A 232 5.71 18.24 -24.44
CA LYS A 232 5.70 17.17 -23.45
C LYS A 232 5.98 17.75 -22.09
N ILE A 233 5.09 17.47 -21.15
CA ILE A 233 5.19 17.90 -19.75
C ILE A 233 5.46 16.65 -18.93
N SER A 234 6.45 16.72 -18.05
CA SER A 234 6.78 15.64 -17.11
C SER A 234 7.00 16.20 -15.72
N LEU A 235 6.41 15.55 -14.73
CA LEU A 235 6.59 15.85 -13.32
C LEU A 235 7.09 14.60 -12.60
N THR A 236 8.29 14.71 -12.04
CA THR A 236 9.01 13.64 -11.35
C THR A 236 9.39 14.06 -9.94
N LYS A 237 9.80 13.11 -9.10
CA LYS A 237 10.47 13.43 -7.84
C LYS A 237 11.86 13.98 -8.13
N ALA A 238 12.31 14.97 -7.36
CA ALA A 238 13.70 15.40 -7.41
C ALA A 238 14.59 14.39 -6.65
N VAL A 239 15.86 14.29 -7.05
CA VAL A 239 16.85 13.54 -6.29
C VAL A 239 17.21 14.35 -5.04
N ALA A 240 17.03 13.75 -3.86
CA ALA A 240 17.09 14.37 -2.54
C ALA A 240 18.37 15.15 -2.18
N GLN A 241 19.39 15.13 -3.05
CA GLN A 241 20.68 15.77 -2.81
C GLN A 241 20.71 17.30 -3.06
N ASN A 242 19.69 17.88 -3.73
CA ASN A 242 19.88 19.19 -4.36
C ASN A 242 19.18 20.40 -3.72
N ILE A 243 18.10 20.21 -2.94
CA ILE A 243 17.22 21.34 -2.57
C ILE A 243 16.96 21.44 -1.07
N SER A 244 16.73 20.34 -0.36
CA SER A 244 16.51 20.43 1.08
C SER A 244 17.06 19.27 1.90
N ALA A 245 17.92 19.62 2.86
CA ALA A 245 18.52 18.70 3.82
C ALA A 245 17.52 18.11 4.85
N LYS A 246 16.21 18.43 4.76
CA LYS A 246 15.18 18.18 5.78
C LYS A 246 13.73 18.06 5.24
N ALA A 247 13.48 17.82 3.95
CA ALA A 247 12.10 17.52 3.54
C ALA A 247 11.71 16.10 3.98
N ASP A 248 11.13 15.99 5.18
CA ASP A 248 10.39 14.79 5.54
C ASP A 248 9.19 14.68 4.61
N LEU A 249 9.04 13.53 3.94
CA LEU A 249 7.86 13.24 3.13
C LEU A 249 6.63 13.36 4.02
N ASN A 250 5.80 14.35 3.74
CA ASN A 250 4.53 14.53 4.44
C ASN A 250 3.40 14.35 3.45
N ILE A 251 2.62 13.30 3.66
CA ILE A 251 1.43 13.02 2.88
C ILE A 251 0.23 13.30 3.77
N GLY A 252 -0.49 14.38 3.47
CA GLY A 252 -1.75 14.73 4.10
C GLY A 252 -2.91 14.13 3.33
N VAL A 253 -3.85 13.49 4.02
CA VAL A 253 -5.07 12.96 3.40
C VAL A 253 -6.29 13.56 4.07
N SER A 254 -7.19 14.10 3.25
CA SER A 254 -8.46 14.67 3.70
C SER A 254 -9.61 14.06 2.89
N LEU A 255 -10.74 13.85 3.55
CA LEU A 255 -11.94 13.39 2.88
C LEU A 255 -12.63 14.59 2.21
N GLN A 256 -13.05 14.45 0.95
CA GLN A 256 -13.66 15.55 0.20
C GLN A 256 -15.13 15.80 0.58
N ASN A 257 -15.87 14.75 0.98
CA ASN A 257 -17.30 14.86 1.25
C ASN A 257 -17.74 14.08 2.50
N SER A 258 -18.03 14.80 3.59
CA SER A 258 -18.48 14.21 4.85
C SER A 258 -19.81 13.44 4.74
N ALA A 259 -20.68 13.80 3.78
CA ALA A 259 -21.93 13.09 3.57
C ALA A 259 -21.72 11.64 3.07
N GLN A 260 -20.59 11.35 2.40
CA GLN A 260 -20.24 9.99 1.98
C GLN A 260 -19.95 9.10 3.20
N VAL A 261 -19.31 9.64 4.25
CA VAL A 261 -19.05 8.91 5.51
C VAL A 261 -20.34 8.70 6.28
N MET A 262 -21.22 9.71 6.33
CA MET A 262 -22.50 9.60 7.05
C MET A 262 -23.38 8.47 6.49
N ARG A 263 -23.34 8.22 5.17
CA ARG A 263 -24.06 7.09 4.56
C ARG A 263 -23.53 5.71 4.99
N MET A 264 -22.30 5.65 5.47
CA MET A 264 -21.69 4.41 5.97
C MET A 264 -21.92 4.19 7.45
N LEU A 265 -22.34 5.23 8.18
CA LEU A 265 -22.60 5.13 9.60
C LEU A 265 -23.76 4.16 9.86
N ALA A 266 -24.85 4.24 9.11
CA ALA A 266 -26.01 3.37 9.32
C ALA A 266 -25.68 1.86 9.23
N PRO A 267 -25.10 1.33 8.15
CA PRO A 267 -24.71 -0.09 8.09
C PRO A 267 -23.71 -0.51 9.18
N MET A 268 -22.87 0.42 9.65
CA MET A 268 -21.93 0.17 10.73
C MET A 268 -22.63 0.06 12.08
N ILE A 269 -23.52 0.99 12.39
CA ILE A 269 -24.33 0.98 13.62
C ILE A 269 -25.21 -0.26 13.65
N GLU A 270 -25.83 -0.61 12.53
CA GLU A 270 -26.61 -1.85 12.41
C GLU A 270 -25.75 -3.09 12.67
N GLY A 271 -24.54 -3.15 12.09
CA GLY A 271 -23.61 -4.26 12.30
C GLY A 271 -23.05 -4.35 13.73
N ILE A 272 -22.96 -3.23 14.42
CA ILE A 272 -22.50 -3.13 15.81
C ILE A 272 -23.56 -3.62 16.79
N PHE A 273 -24.81 -3.16 16.61
CA PHE A 273 -25.90 -3.46 17.53
C PHE A 273 -26.71 -4.70 17.13
N ASP A 274 -26.50 -5.25 15.94
CA ASP A 274 -27.31 -6.33 15.35
C ASP A 274 -28.80 -5.95 15.27
N LEU A 275 -29.07 -4.64 15.07
CA LEU A 275 -30.40 -4.04 15.06
C LEU A 275 -30.48 -2.93 14.00
N PRO A 276 -31.57 -2.83 13.23
CA PRO A 276 -31.81 -1.72 12.31
C PRO A 276 -31.71 -0.35 12.99
N GLU A 277 -31.13 0.66 12.31
CA GLU A 277 -30.89 1.99 12.90
C GLU A 277 -32.20 2.65 13.37
N ASN A 278 -33.29 2.48 12.61
CA ASN A 278 -34.60 3.00 12.98
C ASN A 278 -35.14 2.36 14.27
N LYS A 279 -34.90 1.06 14.49
CA LYS A 279 -35.33 0.39 15.72
C LYS A 279 -34.50 0.82 16.91
N LEU A 280 -33.20 1.05 16.71
CA LEU A 280 -32.31 1.59 17.75
C LEU A 280 -32.78 2.99 18.20
N LYS A 281 -33.12 3.86 17.25
CA LYS A 281 -33.69 5.20 17.54
C LYS A 281 -35.02 5.11 18.26
N GLU A 282 -35.93 4.24 17.80
CA GLU A 282 -37.23 4.03 18.44
C GLU A 282 -37.08 3.60 19.91
N ILE A 283 -36.22 2.63 20.19
CA ILE A 283 -35.91 2.17 21.56
C ILE A 283 -35.32 3.31 22.37
N GLY A 284 -34.38 4.07 21.81
CA GLY A 284 -33.76 5.22 22.47
C GLY A 284 -34.76 6.32 22.83
N GLU A 285 -35.71 6.63 21.94
CA GLU A 285 -36.78 7.61 22.17
C GLU A 285 -37.77 7.13 23.24
N LYS A 286 -38.18 5.85 23.20
CA LYS A 286 -39.04 5.24 24.22
C LYS A 286 -38.40 5.30 25.61
N ILE A 287 -37.11 4.99 25.71
CA ILE A 287 -36.36 5.09 26.97
C ILE A 287 -36.29 6.54 27.46
N LYS A 288 -35.97 7.51 26.58
CA LYS A 288 -35.93 8.96 26.94
C LYS A 288 -37.27 9.47 27.44
N ALA A 289 -38.37 8.95 26.88
CA ALA A 289 -39.74 9.33 27.22
C ALA A 289 -40.34 8.52 28.39
N ASP A 290 -39.55 7.68 29.06
CA ASP A 290 -40.02 6.78 30.14
C ASP A 290 -41.21 5.88 29.72
N GLN A 291 -41.25 5.47 28.45
CA GLN A 291 -42.30 4.60 27.91
C GLN A 291 -42.01 3.11 28.18
N TRP A 292 -43.07 2.31 28.25
CA TRP A 292 -42.96 0.86 28.43
C TRP A 292 -42.38 0.17 27.19
N LEU A 293 -41.38 -0.69 27.40
CA LEU A 293 -40.79 -1.55 26.38
C LEU A 293 -41.46 -2.93 26.36
N ASP A 294 -41.82 -3.40 25.17
CA ASP A 294 -42.35 -4.76 24.97
C ASP A 294 -41.26 -5.84 25.14
N GLU A 295 -41.63 -7.12 25.01
CA GLU A 295 -40.71 -8.24 25.23
C GLU A 295 -39.57 -8.28 24.20
N ALA A 296 -39.86 -7.99 22.93
CA ALA A 296 -38.85 -7.94 21.87
C ALA A 296 -37.88 -6.76 22.07
N GLU A 297 -38.40 -5.61 22.51
CA GLU A 297 -37.62 -4.42 22.82
C GLU A 297 -36.73 -4.62 24.05
N ARG A 298 -37.20 -5.35 25.07
CA ARG A 298 -36.36 -5.74 26.22
C ARG A 298 -35.22 -6.66 25.83
N GLN A 299 -35.48 -7.63 24.93
CA GLN A 299 -34.43 -8.48 24.39
C GLN A 299 -33.41 -7.64 23.60
N ALA A 300 -33.87 -6.71 22.77
CA ALA A 300 -33.02 -5.77 22.04
C ALA A 300 -32.18 -4.90 22.99
N VAL A 301 -32.75 -4.40 24.09
CA VAL A 301 -31.99 -3.69 25.14
C VAL A 301 -30.90 -4.58 25.76
N GLY A 302 -31.19 -5.86 26.01
CA GLY A 302 -30.18 -6.82 26.46
C GLY A 302 -29.01 -6.95 25.49
N VAL A 303 -29.29 -6.99 24.19
CA VAL A 303 -28.26 -6.98 23.14
C VAL A 303 -27.46 -5.68 23.17
N ILE A 304 -28.12 -4.52 23.26
CA ILE A 304 -27.46 -3.20 23.31
C ILE A 304 -26.52 -3.11 24.52
N ILE A 305 -26.97 -3.52 25.72
CA ILE A 305 -26.15 -3.55 26.93
C ILE A 305 -24.91 -4.42 26.73
N LYS A 306 -25.08 -5.62 26.17
CA LYS A 306 -23.97 -6.54 25.88
C LYS A 306 -22.97 -5.94 24.88
N ARG A 307 -23.46 -5.33 23.80
CA ARG A 307 -22.64 -4.71 22.74
C ARG A 307 -21.87 -3.48 23.20
N LEU A 308 -22.45 -2.69 24.10
CA LEU A 308 -21.79 -1.54 24.73
C LEU A 308 -20.85 -1.94 25.89
N GLY A 309 -20.76 -3.23 26.24
CA GLY A 309 -19.96 -3.70 27.36
C GLY A 309 -20.43 -3.19 28.73
N LEU A 310 -21.71 -2.83 28.85
CA LEU A 310 -22.27 -2.27 30.09
C LEU A 310 -22.64 -3.41 31.06
N SER A 311 -22.47 -3.17 32.36
CA SER A 311 -22.83 -4.14 33.39
C SER A 311 -24.35 -4.27 33.53
N GLN A 312 -24.83 -5.46 33.95
CA GLN A 312 -26.26 -5.77 34.07
C GLN A 312 -27.04 -4.98 35.16
N GLY A 313 -26.42 -3.98 35.79
CA GLY A 313 -27.05 -3.11 36.80
C GLY A 313 -27.07 -1.62 36.45
N MET A 314 -26.71 -1.26 35.21
CA MET A 314 -26.72 0.14 34.76
C MET A 314 -28.15 0.66 34.58
N ASP A 315 -28.35 1.95 34.87
CA ASP A 315 -29.62 2.63 34.62
C ASP A 315 -29.92 2.66 33.11
N ILE A 316 -31.04 2.06 32.72
CA ILE A 316 -31.52 1.99 31.34
C ILE A 316 -31.62 3.38 30.69
N LYS A 317 -31.85 4.45 31.49
CA LYS A 317 -31.91 5.84 31.02
C LYS A 317 -30.58 6.36 30.45
N GLN A 318 -29.46 5.69 30.72
CA GLN A 318 -28.15 6.05 30.18
C GLN A 318 -27.90 5.47 28.77
N ILE A 319 -28.69 4.48 28.36
CA ILE A 319 -28.52 3.80 27.06
C ILE A 319 -28.58 4.77 25.87
N PRO A 320 -29.57 5.68 25.76
CA PRO A 320 -29.65 6.58 24.60
C PRO A 320 -28.43 7.49 24.48
N GLN A 321 -27.93 8.01 25.60
CA GLN A 321 -26.70 8.81 25.61
C GLN A 321 -25.49 7.97 25.15
N LYS A 322 -25.38 6.73 25.64
CA LYS A 322 -24.28 5.84 25.23
C LYS A 322 -24.35 5.47 23.75
N ILE A 323 -25.53 5.26 23.19
CA ILE A 323 -25.71 5.07 21.75
C ILE A 323 -25.19 6.28 20.98
N GLU A 324 -25.59 7.51 21.35
CA GLU A 324 -25.13 8.74 20.69
C GLU A 324 -23.60 8.94 20.80
N GLU A 325 -23.00 8.63 21.96
CA GLU A 325 -21.54 8.67 22.17
C GLU A 325 -20.82 7.64 21.29
N THR A 326 -21.38 6.43 21.18
CA THR A 326 -20.87 5.38 20.30
C THR A 326 -20.97 5.78 18.84
N GLU A 327 -22.10 6.34 18.39
CA GLU A 327 -22.28 6.83 17.02
C GLU A 327 -21.22 7.88 16.63
N LYS A 328 -20.98 8.87 17.50
CA LYS A 328 -19.94 9.88 17.28
C LYS A 328 -18.55 9.28 17.23
N SER A 329 -18.27 8.33 18.12
CA SER A 329 -16.96 7.67 18.19
C SER A 329 -16.71 6.76 16.99
N VAL A 330 -17.75 6.06 16.50
CA VAL A 330 -17.71 5.27 15.27
C VAL A 330 -17.45 6.18 14.08
N LEU A 331 -18.13 7.32 13.99
CA LEU A 331 -17.93 8.29 12.90
C LEU A 331 -16.48 8.79 12.82
N GLU A 332 -15.92 9.24 13.94
CA GLU A 332 -14.52 9.70 13.99
C GLU A 332 -13.54 8.57 13.71
N LEU A 333 -13.79 7.37 14.24
CA LEU A 333 -12.95 6.21 13.98
C LEU A 333 -12.97 5.80 12.50
N VAL A 334 -14.15 5.76 11.87
CA VAL A 334 -14.30 5.46 10.44
C VAL A 334 -13.52 6.49 9.59
N LYS A 335 -13.65 7.77 9.91
CA LYS A 335 -12.92 8.84 9.23
C LYS A 335 -11.41 8.68 9.37
N ASN A 336 -10.92 8.41 10.57
CA ASN A 336 -9.49 8.20 10.85
C ASN A 336 -8.96 6.97 10.12
N ILE A 337 -9.65 5.82 10.20
CA ILE A 337 -9.28 4.60 9.47
C ILE A 337 -9.18 4.88 7.98
N ALA A 338 -10.18 5.53 7.41
CA ALA A 338 -10.23 5.83 5.99
C ALA A 338 -9.06 6.73 5.55
N GLN A 339 -8.81 7.81 6.29
CA GLN A 339 -7.70 8.72 6.01
C GLN A 339 -6.34 8.05 6.16
N THR A 340 -6.11 7.33 7.27
CA THR A 340 -4.86 6.59 7.51
C THR A 340 -4.63 5.53 6.44
N LYS A 341 -5.66 4.79 6.02
CA LYS A 341 -5.54 3.78 4.97
C LYS A 341 -5.14 4.38 3.63
N VAL A 342 -5.80 5.44 3.21
CA VAL A 342 -5.47 6.12 1.96
C VAL A 342 -4.09 6.76 2.05
N GLN A 343 -3.71 7.29 3.22
CA GLN A 343 -2.39 7.87 3.46
C GLN A 343 -1.28 6.82 3.34
N LEU A 344 -1.39 5.69 4.04
CA LEU A 344 -0.44 4.57 3.92
C LEU A 344 -0.42 4.03 2.48
N GLY A 345 -1.61 3.89 1.91
CA GLY A 345 -1.90 3.57 0.52
C GLY A 345 -1.04 4.30 -0.49
N PHE A 346 -1.25 5.61 -0.48
CA PHE A 346 -0.59 6.53 -1.35
C PHE A 346 0.89 6.65 -1.02
N SER A 347 1.27 6.68 0.27
CA SER A 347 2.67 6.79 0.69
C SER A 347 3.52 5.66 0.14
N PHE A 348 3.00 4.44 0.15
CA PHE A 348 3.67 3.28 -0.39
C PHE A 348 3.88 3.38 -1.91
N GLU A 349 2.81 3.62 -2.68
CA GLU A 349 2.90 3.76 -4.15
C GLU A 349 3.80 4.93 -4.54
N TYR A 350 3.66 6.06 -3.83
CA TYR A 350 4.52 7.21 -4.02
C TYR A 350 5.97 6.83 -3.73
N GLN A 351 6.30 6.21 -2.59
CA GLN A 351 7.66 5.80 -2.22
C GLN A 351 8.31 4.84 -3.23
N ARG A 352 7.55 3.99 -3.92
CA ARG A 352 8.06 3.07 -4.96
C ARG A 352 8.54 3.78 -6.23
N LEU A 353 8.02 4.97 -6.53
CA LEU A 353 8.50 5.73 -7.69
C LEU A 353 9.97 6.08 -7.50
N LYS A 354 10.81 5.65 -8.45
CA LYS A 354 12.19 6.14 -8.56
C LYS A 354 12.16 7.63 -8.89
N SER A 355 13.25 8.35 -8.63
CA SER A 355 13.38 9.77 -8.98
C SER A 355 13.23 10.04 -10.49
N GLU A 356 13.46 9.02 -11.31
CA GLU A 356 13.32 9.06 -12.76
C GLU A 356 11.93 8.68 -13.28
N ASP A 357 11.04 8.17 -12.41
CA ASP A 357 9.67 7.82 -12.76
C ASP A 357 8.75 9.06 -12.66
N ALA A 358 8.12 9.40 -13.79
CA ALA A 358 7.14 10.48 -13.84
C ALA A 358 5.83 10.05 -13.19
N PHE A 359 5.37 10.82 -12.21
CA PHE A 359 4.02 10.64 -11.65
C PHE A 359 2.96 11.39 -12.44
N LEU A 360 3.35 12.34 -13.29
CA LEU A 360 2.52 12.86 -14.39
C LEU A 360 3.40 13.04 -15.63
N GLN A 361 2.95 12.49 -16.76
CA GLN A 361 3.53 12.74 -18.06
C GLN A 361 2.41 12.93 -19.08
N ALA A 362 2.45 14.03 -19.83
CA ALA A 362 1.44 14.34 -20.83
C ALA A 362 2.04 15.02 -22.06
N VAL A 363 1.44 14.76 -23.21
CA VAL A 363 1.67 15.51 -24.45
C VAL A 363 0.49 16.44 -24.67
N VAL A 364 0.76 17.72 -24.88
CA VAL A 364 -0.25 18.78 -25.02
C VAL A 364 0.04 19.66 -26.21
N SER A 365 -1.02 20.24 -26.79
CA SER A 365 -0.89 21.27 -27.82
C SER A 365 -0.41 22.60 -27.24
N GLN A 366 0.05 23.51 -28.10
CA GLN A 366 0.44 24.86 -27.69
C GLN A 366 -0.69 25.60 -26.97
N SER A 367 -1.92 25.50 -27.48
CA SER A 367 -3.11 26.12 -26.88
C SER A 367 -3.38 25.60 -25.47
N ILE A 368 -3.25 24.29 -25.26
CA ILE A 368 -3.46 23.68 -23.94
C ILE A 368 -2.35 24.08 -22.97
N LEU A 369 -1.09 24.10 -23.43
CA LEU A 369 0.03 24.58 -22.63
C LEU A 369 -0.17 26.05 -22.24
N GLU A 370 -0.60 26.89 -23.18
CA GLU A 370 -0.85 28.30 -22.92
C GLU A 370 -1.91 28.53 -21.83
N GLN A 371 -3.03 27.80 -21.91
CA GLN A 371 -4.12 27.88 -20.93
C GLN A 371 -3.73 27.35 -19.55
N ASN A 372 -2.82 26.37 -19.49
CA ASN A 372 -2.50 25.65 -18.25
C ASN A 372 -1.09 25.92 -17.72
N HIS A 373 -0.32 26.82 -18.33
CA HIS A 373 1.07 27.08 -17.95
C HIS A 373 1.24 27.36 -16.46
N GLN A 374 0.34 28.16 -15.87
CA GLN A 374 0.35 28.44 -14.43
C GLN A 374 -0.01 27.21 -13.58
N ASN A 375 -1.00 26.42 -14.00
CA ASN A 375 -1.40 25.20 -13.29
C ASN A 375 -0.25 24.18 -13.25
N ILE A 376 0.49 24.06 -14.36
CA ILE A 376 1.68 23.22 -14.49
C ILE A 376 2.78 23.72 -13.55
N LEU A 377 3.08 25.03 -13.59
CA LEU A 377 4.11 25.63 -12.76
C LEU A 377 3.83 25.45 -11.26
N PHE A 378 2.59 25.61 -10.81
CA PHE A 378 2.25 25.55 -9.37
C PHE A 378 1.77 24.16 -8.90
N PHE A 379 1.98 23.12 -9.71
CA PHE A 379 1.58 21.75 -9.39
C PHE A 379 0.09 21.60 -9.03
N LYS A 380 -0.77 22.36 -9.71
CA LYS A 380 -2.24 22.23 -9.63
C LYS A 380 -2.70 21.07 -10.51
N ILE A 381 -2.31 19.86 -10.13
CA ILE A 381 -2.49 18.65 -10.95
C ILE A 381 -3.96 18.33 -11.20
N ASN A 382 -4.84 18.50 -10.21
CA ASN A 382 -6.27 18.28 -10.40
C ASN A 382 -6.87 19.22 -11.45
N ASP A 383 -6.54 20.52 -11.38
CA ASP A 383 -7.00 21.52 -12.35
C ASP A 383 -6.45 21.19 -13.75
N LEU A 384 -5.17 20.82 -13.83
CA LEU A 384 -4.54 20.37 -15.06
C LEU A 384 -5.25 19.14 -15.64
N LEU A 385 -5.45 18.08 -14.86
CA LEU A 385 -6.11 16.85 -15.32
C LEU A 385 -7.54 17.10 -15.81
N SER A 386 -8.31 17.92 -15.09
CA SER A 386 -9.67 18.30 -15.51
C SER A 386 -9.69 19.00 -16.87
N ASN A 387 -8.59 19.67 -17.23
CA ASN A 387 -8.41 20.35 -18.50
C ASN A 387 -7.75 19.49 -19.58
N LEU A 388 -7.17 18.34 -19.23
CA LEU A 388 -6.50 17.43 -20.17
C LEU A 388 -7.37 16.22 -20.55
N ILE A 389 -8.23 15.75 -19.65
CA ILE A 389 -9.08 14.58 -19.88
C ILE A 389 -10.08 14.88 -21.01
N ASP A 390 -10.08 14.00 -22.01
CA ASP A 390 -11.02 13.99 -23.15
C ASP A 390 -11.04 15.27 -24.01
N LYS A 391 -9.99 16.10 -23.93
CA LYS A 391 -9.78 17.24 -24.85
C LYS A 391 -8.95 16.85 -26.06
N GLU A 392 -9.35 17.34 -27.21
CA GLU A 392 -8.57 17.23 -28.44
C GLU A 392 -7.23 18.00 -28.30
N GLY A 393 -6.12 17.35 -28.65
CA GLY A 393 -4.78 17.92 -28.52
C GLY A 393 -4.09 17.69 -27.16
N ALA A 394 -4.68 16.90 -26.25
CA ALA A 394 -4.02 16.40 -25.04
C ALA A 394 -3.99 14.87 -25.01
N LYS A 395 -2.86 14.31 -24.54
CA LYS A 395 -2.68 12.87 -24.28
C LYS A 395 -1.91 12.69 -22.99
N ILE A 396 -2.54 12.10 -21.98
CA ILE A 396 -1.85 11.66 -20.76
C ILE A 396 -1.13 10.35 -21.11
N GLU A 397 0.17 10.29 -20.86
CA GLU A 397 1.00 9.11 -21.13
C GLU A 397 1.30 8.31 -19.85
N LYS A 398 1.41 9.00 -18.71
CA LYS A 398 1.58 8.39 -17.39
C LYS A 398 0.89 9.24 -16.33
N TYR A 399 0.23 8.60 -15.38
CA TYR A 399 -0.25 9.24 -14.17
C TYR A 399 -0.22 8.25 -13.00
N LEU A 400 0.30 8.66 -11.84
CA LEU A 400 0.49 7.83 -10.63
C LEU A 400 -0.82 7.15 -10.15
N HIS A 401 -1.97 7.67 -10.58
CA HIS A 401 -3.28 7.08 -10.36
C HIS A 401 -4.10 6.99 -11.65
N GLU A 402 -3.51 6.49 -12.73
CA GLU A 402 -4.28 6.15 -13.95
C GLU A 402 -5.12 4.88 -13.71
N THR A 403 -6.07 4.97 -12.80
CA THR A 403 -7.17 4.01 -12.67
C THR A 403 -8.33 4.50 -13.55
N ARG A 404 -8.12 4.58 -14.88
CA ARG A 404 -9.25 4.67 -15.82
C ARG A 404 -10.05 3.38 -15.70
N TYR A 405 -11.19 3.43 -15.01
CA TYR A 405 -12.35 2.55 -15.17
C TYR A 405 -12.07 1.07 -15.53
N GLN A 406 -11.18 0.41 -14.80
CA GLN A 406 -11.21 -1.05 -14.70
C GLN A 406 -11.48 -1.39 -13.25
N LYS A 407 -12.67 -1.94 -13.00
CA LYS A 407 -13.05 -2.60 -11.74
C LYS A 407 -11.91 -3.55 -11.30
N ARG A 408 -10.99 -3.06 -10.49
CA ARG A 408 -10.05 -3.87 -9.73
C ARG A 408 -10.36 -3.58 -8.27
N VAL A 409 -10.91 -4.59 -7.59
CA VAL A 409 -11.18 -4.56 -6.15
C VAL A 409 -9.81 -4.59 -5.44
N ALA A 410 -9.56 -3.66 -4.53
CA ALA A 410 -8.29 -3.58 -3.80
C ALA A 410 -8.47 -4.20 -2.40
N TRP A 411 -7.87 -5.36 -2.18
CA TRP A 411 -8.13 -6.17 -0.98
C TRP A 411 -7.36 -5.71 0.26
N GLY A 412 -7.85 -4.68 0.93
CA GLY A 412 -7.30 -4.21 2.22
C GLY A 412 -5.87 -3.65 2.13
N LEU A 413 -5.32 -3.23 3.26
CA LEU A 413 -4.08 -2.44 3.39
C LEU A 413 -2.78 -3.01 2.79
N GLY A 414 -2.79 -4.25 2.27
CA GLY A 414 -1.72 -4.70 1.40
C GLY A 414 -2.01 -4.23 -0.02
N LEU A 415 -1.50 -3.05 -0.36
CA LEU A 415 -1.72 -2.39 -1.65
C LEU A 415 -1.26 -3.21 -2.87
N ASP A 416 -0.45 -4.25 -2.63
CA ASP A 416 -0.05 -5.21 -3.65
C ASP A 416 -1.06 -6.37 -3.86
N PHE A 417 -2.05 -6.56 -2.99
CA PHE A 417 -3.05 -7.62 -3.14
C PHE A 417 -4.10 -7.32 -4.23
N GLY A 418 -4.35 -6.04 -4.54
CA GLY A 418 -5.19 -5.63 -5.68
C GLY A 418 -4.59 -5.96 -7.06
N ARG A 419 -3.31 -6.36 -7.13
CA ARG A 419 -2.58 -6.70 -8.37
C ARG A 419 -2.63 -8.19 -8.75
N TRP A 420 -3.28 -9.05 -7.95
CA TRP A 420 -3.29 -10.51 -8.13
C TRP A 420 -3.92 -11.03 -9.44
N GLY A 421 -4.85 -10.27 -10.01
CA GLY A 421 -5.43 -10.59 -11.33
C GLY A 421 -4.41 -10.52 -12.48
N ALA A 422 -3.29 -9.82 -12.30
CA ALA A 422 -2.25 -9.62 -13.32
C ALA A 422 -1.05 -10.57 -13.18
N LEU A 423 -0.90 -11.27 -12.04
CA LEU A 423 0.19 -12.24 -11.83
C LEU A 423 -0.21 -13.60 -12.43
N ALA A 424 0.33 -13.89 -13.62
CA ALA A 424 0.18 -15.17 -14.30
C ALA A 424 1.11 -16.23 -13.67
N GLY A 425 0.55 -17.34 -13.16
CA GLY A 425 1.32 -18.43 -12.56
C GLY A 425 0.61 -19.08 -11.36
N LYS A 426 0.87 -20.38 -11.13
CA LYS A 426 0.36 -21.14 -9.96
C LYS A 426 1.10 -20.82 -8.66
N ASP A 427 2.31 -20.30 -8.76
CA ASP A 427 3.19 -19.93 -7.67
C ASP A 427 3.87 -18.61 -8.02
N ASN A 428 3.67 -17.58 -7.20
CA ASN A 428 4.22 -16.25 -7.38
C ASN A 428 5.00 -15.82 -6.14
N LYS A 429 6.24 -15.37 -6.36
CA LYS A 429 7.09 -14.74 -5.35
C LYS A 429 7.51 -13.36 -5.85
N SER A 430 7.37 -12.35 -5.00
CA SER A 430 7.87 -11.00 -5.24
C SER A 430 8.63 -10.51 -4.02
N VAL A 431 9.73 -9.81 -4.27
CA VAL A 431 10.50 -9.10 -3.26
C VAL A 431 10.80 -7.73 -3.81
N GLU A 432 10.46 -6.70 -3.06
CA GLU A 432 10.61 -5.32 -3.46
C GLU A 432 11.26 -4.49 -2.36
N TRP A 433 12.19 -3.62 -2.78
CA TRP A 433 12.85 -2.63 -1.93
C TRP A 433 12.54 -1.23 -2.45
N SER A 434 12.31 -0.28 -1.54
CA SER A 434 12.42 1.15 -1.83
C SER A 434 13.42 1.76 -0.86
N ILE A 435 14.40 2.49 -1.39
CA ILE A 435 15.47 3.12 -0.61
C ILE A 435 15.47 4.60 -0.97
N ARG A 436 15.30 5.45 0.06
CA ARG A 436 15.50 6.90 -0.03
C ARG A 436 16.75 7.26 0.73
N GLN A 437 17.46 8.27 0.26
CA GLN A 437 18.57 8.88 0.98
C GLN A 437 18.29 10.37 1.16
N ASN A 438 18.62 10.94 2.32
CA ASN A 438 18.58 12.39 2.51
C ASN A 438 19.93 13.04 2.15
N ALA A 439 20.02 14.36 2.26
CA ALA A 439 21.26 15.10 1.97
C ALA A 439 22.45 14.71 2.87
N GLN A 440 22.19 14.11 4.03
CA GLN A 440 23.21 13.57 4.95
C GLN A 440 23.55 12.10 4.67
N LEU A 441 23.10 11.55 3.53
CA LEU A 441 23.29 10.16 3.10
C LEU A 441 22.64 9.11 4.00
N LYS A 442 21.80 9.52 4.95
CA LYS A 442 21.02 8.60 5.80
C LYS A 442 19.92 7.96 4.98
N GLN A 443 19.71 6.67 5.21
CA GLN A 443 18.75 5.88 4.44
C GLN A 443 17.38 5.83 5.12
N GLN A 444 16.31 5.84 4.33
CA GLN A 444 14.98 5.39 4.73
C GLN A 444 14.59 4.26 3.79
N VAL A 445 14.30 3.09 4.35
CA VAL A 445 14.14 1.86 3.58
C VAL A 445 12.78 1.24 3.87
N SER A 446 12.16 0.69 2.82
CA SER A 446 11.00 -0.19 2.92
C SER A 446 11.21 -1.47 2.13
N PHE A 447 10.69 -2.56 2.67
CA PHE A 447 10.73 -3.91 2.13
C PHE A 447 9.32 -4.50 2.07
N VAL A 448 9.00 -5.17 0.97
CA VAL A 448 7.82 -6.04 0.86
C VAL A 448 8.22 -7.37 0.23
N GLY A 449 7.99 -8.46 0.95
CA GLY A 449 8.11 -9.82 0.47
C GLY A 449 6.73 -10.46 0.39
N THR A 450 6.41 -11.06 -0.76
CA THR A 450 5.11 -11.69 -1.00
C THR A 450 5.30 -13.08 -1.58
N ARG A 451 4.55 -14.06 -1.08
CA ARG A 451 4.50 -15.44 -1.60
C ARG A 451 3.05 -15.87 -1.71
N ILE A 452 2.60 -16.22 -2.92
CA ILE A 452 1.19 -16.49 -3.23
C ILE A 452 1.09 -17.73 -4.11
N TYR A 453 0.09 -18.55 -3.83
CA TYR A 453 -0.25 -19.73 -4.61
C TYR A 453 -1.67 -19.63 -5.14
N LYS A 454 -1.86 -20.17 -6.34
CA LYS A 454 -3.16 -20.35 -6.98
C LYS A 454 -3.32 -21.83 -7.29
N ALA A 455 -4.32 -22.44 -6.68
CA ALA A 455 -4.68 -23.83 -6.92
C ALA A 455 -6.15 -23.94 -7.34
N THR A 456 -6.47 -25.10 -7.91
CA THR A 456 -7.85 -25.53 -8.04
C THR A 456 -8.02 -26.69 -7.09
N GLU A 457 -8.77 -26.46 -6.02
CA GLU A 457 -9.20 -27.53 -5.12
C GLU A 457 -10.63 -27.90 -5.57
N TRP A 458 -10.79 -29.12 -6.09
CA TRP A 458 -12.01 -29.59 -6.76
C TRP A 458 -12.40 -28.75 -8.00
N LYS A 459 -13.48 -27.97 -7.89
CA LYS A 459 -14.03 -27.06 -8.91
C LYS A 459 -13.75 -25.59 -8.56
N ASN A 460 -13.25 -25.33 -7.36
CA ASN A 460 -13.13 -23.99 -6.80
C ASN A 460 -11.70 -23.50 -6.98
N LYS A 461 -11.56 -22.21 -7.29
CA LYS A 461 -10.23 -21.59 -7.35
C LYS A 461 -9.91 -21.10 -5.95
N VAL A 462 -8.79 -21.58 -5.42
CA VAL A 462 -8.31 -21.20 -4.09
C VAL A 462 -6.97 -20.51 -4.27
N ASN A 463 -6.84 -19.33 -3.68
CA ASN A 463 -5.59 -18.61 -3.60
C ASN A 463 -5.21 -18.46 -2.13
N TRP A 464 -3.94 -18.61 -1.80
CA TRP A 464 -3.46 -18.30 -0.45
C TRP A 464 -2.08 -17.67 -0.52
N GLY A 465 -1.71 -16.95 0.52
CA GLY A 465 -0.40 -16.36 0.57
C GLY A 465 -0.12 -15.56 1.82
N VAL A 466 1.12 -15.09 1.88
CA VAL A 466 1.62 -14.23 2.94
C VAL A 466 2.31 -13.03 2.34
N SER A 467 2.08 -11.86 2.94
CA SER A 467 2.90 -10.68 2.77
C SER A 467 3.64 -10.37 4.07
N PHE A 468 4.94 -10.11 3.94
CA PHE A 468 5.79 -9.65 5.01
C PHE A 468 6.32 -8.28 4.62
N THR A 469 6.16 -7.32 5.52
CA THR A 469 6.55 -5.92 5.31
C THR A 469 7.54 -5.50 6.38
N ALA A 470 8.50 -4.67 6.01
CA ALA A 470 9.36 -3.96 6.94
C ALA A 470 9.54 -2.52 6.43
N GLN A 471 9.18 -1.52 7.21
CA GLN A 471 9.23 -0.13 6.78
C GLN A 471 9.84 0.76 7.87
N MET A 472 10.79 1.60 7.49
CA MET A 472 11.33 2.62 8.38
C MET A 472 10.38 3.83 8.46
N PRO A 473 9.85 4.17 9.65
CA PRO A 473 9.00 5.35 9.80
C PRO A 473 9.79 6.65 9.58
N ASN A 474 11.09 6.64 9.87
CA ASN A 474 11.99 7.79 9.77
C ASN A 474 13.27 7.42 9.00
N PHE A 475 14.07 8.41 8.59
CA PHE A 475 15.44 8.16 8.15
C PHE A 475 16.30 7.57 9.28
N SER A 476 17.27 6.73 8.91
CA SER A 476 18.17 6.06 9.85
C SER A 476 18.93 7.07 10.72
N PHE A 477 19.21 6.68 11.95
CA PHE A 477 20.11 7.42 12.82
C PHE A 477 21.55 7.43 12.26
N GLU A 478 21.93 6.39 11.51
CA GLU A 478 23.26 6.17 10.94
C GLU A 478 23.22 6.14 9.39
N ASN A 479 24.37 5.88 8.76
CA ASN A 479 24.47 5.79 7.30
C ASN A 479 23.98 4.42 6.77
N ILE A 480 24.03 3.39 7.61
CA ILE A 480 23.54 2.03 7.32
C ILE A 480 22.35 1.80 8.23
N ALA A 481 21.18 1.52 7.65
CA ALA A 481 20.00 1.25 8.43
C ALA A 481 20.12 -0.08 9.20
N LYS A 482 19.59 -0.14 10.40
CA LYS A 482 19.61 -1.33 11.26
C LYS A 482 18.24 -1.97 11.31
N ALA A 483 18.18 -3.29 11.47
CA ALA A 483 16.91 -4.02 11.48
C ALA A 483 15.90 -3.48 12.53
N HIS A 484 16.37 -3.03 13.69
CA HIS A 484 15.49 -2.48 14.73
C HIS A 484 14.81 -1.15 14.35
N GLU A 485 15.28 -0.44 13.32
CA GLU A 485 14.71 0.84 12.87
C GLU A 485 13.45 0.64 12.02
N PHE A 486 13.07 -0.60 11.71
CA PHE A 486 11.93 -0.96 10.90
C PHE A 486 10.72 -1.31 11.76
N GLN A 487 9.54 -0.89 11.30
CA GLN A 487 8.27 -1.46 11.71
C GLN A 487 7.95 -2.66 10.83
N TYR A 488 7.60 -3.78 11.44
CA TYR A 488 7.30 -5.03 10.74
C TYR A 488 5.80 -5.28 10.62
N GLY A 489 5.38 -5.99 9.59
CA GLY A 489 3.99 -6.41 9.45
C GLY A 489 3.91 -7.75 8.76
N LEU A 490 2.99 -8.59 9.21
CA LEU A 490 2.70 -9.88 8.60
C LEU A 490 1.21 -9.96 8.26
N GLN A 491 0.90 -10.33 7.02
CA GLN A 491 -0.46 -10.56 6.58
C GLN A 491 -0.59 -11.93 5.94
N VAL A 492 -1.57 -12.71 6.40
CA VAL A 492 -1.92 -14.04 5.88
C VAL A 492 -3.28 -13.94 5.21
N ILE A 493 -3.42 -14.50 4.00
CA ILE A 493 -4.66 -14.46 3.23
C ILE A 493 -5.01 -15.85 2.71
N TRP A 494 -6.31 -16.14 2.73
CA TRP A 494 -6.93 -17.23 2.00
C TRP A 494 -8.13 -16.70 1.22
N GLU A 495 -8.20 -17.00 -0.07
CA GLU A 495 -9.29 -16.64 -0.96
C GLU A 495 -9.85 -17.90 -1.61
N GLN A 496 -11.16 -18.00 -1.68
CA GLN A 496 -11.88 -19.07 -2.36
C GLN A 496 -12.98 -18.47 -3.21
N THR A 497 -12.99 -18.79 -4.51
CA THR A 497 -14.05 -18.39 -5.43
C THR A 497 -14.88 -19.58 -5.84
N GLU A 498 -16.19 -19.44 -5.72
CA GLU A 498 -17.17 -20.49 -5.99
C GLU A 498 -18.20 -19.98 -7.00
N ASN A 499 -18.62 -20.86 -7.91
CA ASN A 499 -19.69 -20.52 -8.83
C ASN A 499 -21.04 -20.50 -8.15
N GLU A 500 -21.24 -21.37 -7.16
CA GLU A 500 -22.41 -21.51 -6.30
C GLU A 500 -21.90 -22.22 -5.04
N THR A 501 -22.35 -21.79 -3.85
CA THR A 501 -21.94 -22.40 -2.59
C THR A 501 -23.00 -23.39 -2.15
N ASP A 502 -22.64 -24.67 -2.07
CA ASP A 502 -23.51 -25.66 -1.45
C ASP A 502 -23.41 -25.63 0.09
N LYS A 503 -24.30 -26.36 0.76
CA LYS A 503 -24.35 -26.35 2.23
C LYS A 503 -23.06 -26.89 2.86
N GLU A 504 -22.42 -27.89 2.26
CA GLU A 504 -21.20 -28.47 2.83
C GLU A 504 -20.01 -27.52 2.64
N GLU A 505 -19.90 -26.88 1.48
CA GLU A 505 -18.92 -25.83 1.20
C GLU A 505 -19.07 -24.65 2.17
N LEU A 506 -20.31 -24.20 2.41
CA LEU A 506 -20.56 -23.13 3.38
C LEU A 506 -20.08 -23.50 4.79
N LEU A 507 -20.33 -24.72 5.24
CA LEU A 507 -19.86 -25.19 6.54
C LEU A 507 -18.32 -25.23 6.62
N GLN A 508 -17.63 -25.56 5.53
CA GLN A 508 -16.16 -25.51 5.46
C GLN A 508 -15.64 -24.06 5.52
N ILE A 509 -16.30 -23.12 4.85
CA ILE A 509 -15.98 -21.68 4.92
C ILE A 509 -16.12 -21.17 6.36
N ILE A 510 -17.17 -21.57 7.06
CA ILE A 510 -17.43 -21.14 8.44
C ILE A 510 -16.46 -21.82 9.42
N ASP A 511 -16.10 -23.08 9.20
CA ASP A 511 -15.05 -23.75 9.97
C ASP A 511 -13.70 -23.02 9.83
N LEU A 512 -13.35 -22.54 8.64
CA LEU A 512 -12.15 -21.71 8.46
C LEU A 512 -12.26 -20.38 9.21
N ALA A 513 -13.45 -19.77 9.27
CA ALA A 513 -13.68 -18.56 10.05
C ALA A 513 -13.48 -18.80 11.56
N VAL A 514 -13.93 -19.95 12.08
CA VAL A 514 -13.68 -20.39 13.46
C VAL A 514 -12.18 -20.66 13.68
N LEU A 515 -11.54 -21.43 12.78
CA LEU A 515 -10.13 -21.78 12.86
C LEU A 515 -9.24 -20.53 12.93
N TRP A 516 -9.59 -19.48 12.19
CA TRP A 516 -8.87 -18.20 12.19
C TRP A 516 -9.44 -17.19 13.20
N GLY A 517 -10.29 -17.63 14.11
CA GLY A 517 -10.83 -16.83 15.21
C GLY A 517 -11.58 -15.57 14.76
N ILE A 518 -12.14 -15.58 13.55
CA ILE A 518 -13.00 -14.51 13.01
C ILE A 518 -14.38 -14.59 13.66
N ILE A 519 -14.83 -15.80 13.99
CA ILE A 519 -16.02 -16.08 14.81
C ILE A 519 -15.65 -17.13 15.86
N THR A 520 -16.45 -17.28 16.92
CA THR A 520 -16.27 -18.37 17.91
C THR A 520 -17.04 -19.62 17.52
N GLU A 521 -16.73 -20.73 18.17
CA GLU A 521 -17.44 -22.00 18.00
C GLU A 521 -18.93 -21.87 18.33
N GLU A 522 -19.31 -21.04 19.33
CA GLU A 522 -20.74 -20.82 19.66
C GLU A 522 -21.49 -20.04 18.58
N GLU A 523 -20.77 -19.27 17.74
CA GLU A 523 -21.35 -18.48 16.65
C GLU A 523 -21.49 -19.29 15.36
N PHE A 524 -20.98 -20.52 15.30
CA PHE A 524 -20.93 -21.35 14.09
C PHE A 524 -22.31 -21.53 13.44
N ASP A 525 -23.29 -22.05 14.20
CA ASP A 525 -24.63 -22.34 13.67
C ASP A 525 -25.38 -21.06 13.28
N LYS A 526 -25.18 -19.97 14.03
CA LYS A 526 -25.76 -18.65 13.71
C LYS A 526 -25.30 -18.20 12.33
N TYR A 527 -23.99 -18.16 12.10
CA TYR A 527 -23.44 -17.71 10.82
C TYR A 527 -23.71 -18.69 9.68
N ALA A 528 -23.82 -19.99 9.95
CA ALA A 528 -24.23 -20.98 8.97
C ALA A 528 -25.62 -20.69 8.43
N LEU A 529 -26.58 -20.48 9.32
CA LEU A 529 -27.95 -20.17 8.94
C LEU A 529 -28.05 -18.80 8.24
N GLU A 530 -27.39 -17.77 8.77
CA GLU A 530 -27.45 -16.43 8.19
C GLU A 530 -26.84 -16.36 6.77
N LEU A 531 -25.69 -16.99 6.57
CA LEU A 531 -25.04 -17.02 5.27
C LEU A 531 -25.79 -17.95 4.30
N GLU A 532 -26.36 -19.07 4.75
CA GLU A 532 -27.21 -19.94 3.92
C GLU A 532 -28.44 -19.15 3.42
N ASN A 533 -29.09 -18.38 4.28
CA ASN A 533 -30.24 -17.54 3.92
C ASN A 533 -29.87 -16.40 2.96
N THR A 534 -28.65 -15.85 3.07
CA THR A 534 -28.22 -14.70 2.28
C THR A 534 -27.62 -15.12 0.93
N LEU A 535 -26.86 -16.21 0.91
CA LEU A 535 -26.07 -16.66 -0.23
C LEU A 535 -26.69 -17.86 -0.94
N GLY A 536 -27.69 -18.51 -0.36
CA GLY A 536 -28.35 -19.68 -0.96
C GLY A 536 -28.82 -19.38 -2.38
N ASN A 537 -28.31 -20.16 -3.36
CA ASN A 537 -28.54 -20.01 -4.80
C ASN A 537 -27.84 -18.80 -5.48
N THR A 538 -26.96 -18.10 -4.78
CA THR A 538 -26.19 -16.99 -5.35
C THR A 538 -24.98 -17.52 -6.12
N LYS A 539 -24.68 -16.88 -7.25
CA LYS A 539 -23.57 -17.27 -8.11
C LYS A 539 -22.38 -16.33 -8.04
N ASN A 540 -21.20 -16.87 -8.34
CA ASN A 540 -19.92 -16.15 -8.38
C ASN A 540 -19.60 -15.48 -7.04
N ILE A 541 -19.48 -16.29 -5.99
CA ILE A 541 -19.16 -15.85 -4.65
C ILE A 541 -17.63 -15.91 -4.46
N SER A 542 -17.06 -14.92 -3.79
CA SER A 542 -15.67 -14.91 -3.36
C SER A 542 -15.59 -14.71 -1.86
N TYR A 543 -14.93 -15.63 -1.17
CA TYR A 543 -14.65 -15.59 0.26
C TYR A 543 -13.19 -15.24 0.46
N VAL A 544 -12.90 -14.21 1.25
CA VAL A 544 -11.55 -13.73 1.53
C VAL A 544 -11.33 -13.64 3.03
N PHE A 545 -10.46 -14.49 3.55
CA PHE A 545 -10.04 -14.52 4.94
C PHE A 545 -8.70 -13.81 5.06
N GLN A 546 -8.56 -12.97 6.08
CA GLN A 546 -7.33 -12.22 6.33
C GLN A 546 -6.98 -12.23 7.82
N ILE A 547 -5.71 -12.50 8.11
CA ILE A 547 -5.08 -12.25 9.42
C ILE A 547 -4.01 -11.18 9.21
N GLN A 548 -4.06 -10.11 9.97
CA GLN A 548 -3.06 -9.04 9.95
C GLN A 548 -2.44 -8.88 11.33
N VAL A 549 -1.13 -9.12 11.42
CA VAL A 549 -0.32 -8.97 12.62
C VAL A 549 0.46 -7.66 12.49
N PRO A 550 0.10 -6.61 13.27
CA PRO A 550 0.83 -5.35 13.26
C PRO A 550 2.21 -5.50 13.92
N ASN A 551 3.05 -4.47 13.78
CA ASN A 551 4.42 -4.43 14.29
C ASN A 551 4.55 -4.85 15.75
N GLU A 552 3.76 -4.25 16.63
CA GLU A 552 3.85 -4.47 18.08
C GLU A 552 3.59 -5.95 18.42
N ALA A 553 2.51 -6.51 17.85
CA ALA A 553 2.18 -7.91 18.01
C ALA A 553 3.24 -8.81 17.39
N PHE A 554 3.68 -8.52 16.17
CA PHE A 554 4.61 -9.37 15.44
C PHE A 554 5.96 -9.48 16.16
N VAL A 555 6.51 -8.35 16.64
CA VAL A 555 7.75 -8.32 17.43
C VAL A 555 7.60 -9.13 18.73
N MET A 556 6.45 -9.06 19.40
CA MET A 556 6.19 -9.87 20.60
C MET A 556 6.02 -11.38 20.30
N LEU A 557 5.56 -11.76 19.11
CA LEU A 557 5.44 -13.15 18.70
C LEU A 557 6.78 -13.77 18.25
N LEU A 558 7.70 -12.97 17.71
CA LEU A 558 8.98 -13.44 17.16
C LEU A 558 9.79 -14.36 18.10
N PRO A 559 9.91 -14.10 19.41
CA PRO A 559 10.62 -15.01 20.33
C PRO A 559 10.07 -16.43 20.34
N VAL A 560 8.75 -16.61 20.19
CA VAL A 560 8.12 -17.94 20.10
C VAL A 560 8.29 -18.53 18.69
N LEU A 561 8.05 -17.73 17.66
CA LEU A 561 8.21 -18.14 16.26
C LEU A 561 9.64 -18.60 15.94
N SER A 562 10.64 -18.05 16.63
CA SER A 562 12.06 -18.38 16.49
C SER A 562 12.50 -19.70 17.13
N ARG A 563 11.56 -20.49 17.69
CA ARG A 563 11.84 -21.75 18.39
C ARG A 563 11.02 -22.89 17.78
N LYS A 564 11.67 -24.03 17.54
CA LYS A 564 11.00 -25.26 17.09
C LYS A 564 10.32 -25.93 18.30
N ILE A 565 9.08 -25.53 18.58
CA ILE A 565 8.26 -26.12 19.64
C ILE A 565 7.27 -27.10 19.00
N ASN A 566 7.71 -28.35 18.79
CA ASN A 566 6.97 -29.37 18.04
C ASN A 566 5.55 -29.62 18.56
N THR A 567 5.30 -29.45 19.87
CA THR A 567 3.97 -29.59 20.46
C THR A 567 3.01 -28.50 20.01
N LEU A 568 3.44 -27.23 19.99
CA LEU A 568 2.63 -26.11 19.51
C LEU A 568 2.43 -26.16 17.99
N ILE A 569 3.49 -26.45 17.24
CA ILE A 569 3.41 -26.56 15.78
C ILE A 569 2.55 -27.77 15.39
N GLY A 570 2.69 -28.90 16.09
CA GLY A 570 1.86 -30.08 15.91
C GLY A 570 0.38 -29.81 16.22
N LYS A 571 0.08 -29.06 17.28
CA LYS A 571 -1.27 -28.59 17.59
C LYS A 571 -1.87 -27.79 16.43
N ALA A 572 -1.13 -26.83 15.89
CA ALA A 572 -1.58 -26.03 14.76
C ALA A 572 -1.81 -26.84 13.48
N LEU A 573 -0.89 -27.77 13.15
CA LEU A 573 -1.04 -28.68 12.01
C LEU A 573 -2.23 -29.62 12.17
N GLY A 574 -2.53 -30.04 13.41
CA GLY A 574 -3.72 -30.80 13.75
C GLY A 574 -5.01 -30.00 13.58
N ALA A 575 -5.05 -28.76 14.10
CA ALA A 575 -6.20 -27.87 13.96
C ALA A 575 -6.56 -27.60 12.48
N GLY A 576 -5.52 -27.43 11.64
CA GLY A 576 -5.64 -27.17 10.20
C GLY A 576 -6.03 -28.38 9.34
N MET A 577 -6.23 -29.57 9.93
CA MET A 577 -6.83 -30.71 9.22
C MET A 577 -8.21 -30.34 8.68
N ASN A 578 -8.61 -30.85 7.51
CA ASN A 578 -9.89 -30.49 6.88
C ASN A 578 -11.10 -30.77 7.77
N PHE A 579 -12.07 -29.84 7.74
CA PHE A 579 -13.41 -30.07 8.25
C PHE A 579 -14.08 -31.22 7.51
N LEU A 580 -14.66 -32.16 8.26
CA LEU A 580 -15.43 -33.28 7.71
C LEU A 580 -16.72 -33.44 8.52
N ASN A 581 -17.87 -33.12 7.91
CA ASN A 581 -19.16 -33.08 8.61
C ASN A 581 -19.66 -34.46 9.10
N TYR A 582 -19.06 -35.54 8.63
CA TYR A 582 -19.44 -36.91 9.00
C TYR A 582 -18.71 -37.45 10.23
N PHE A 583 -17.65 -36.78 10.71
CA PHE A 583 -16.94 -37.17 11.93
C PHE A 583 -17.00 -36.05 12.97
N ASP A 584 -17.60 -36.30 14.13
CA ASP A 584 -17.70 -35.30 15.20
C ASP A 584 -16.33 -34.76 15.67
N ALA A 585 -15.31 -35.61 15.60
CA ALA A 585 -13.91 -35.29 15.84
C ALA A 585 -13.30 -34.31 14.83
N ARG A 586 -13.86 -34.20 13.62
CA ARG A 586 -13.39 -33.33 12.53
C ARG A 586 -14.25 -32.09 12.31
N LYS A 587 -15.35 -31.95 13.04
CA LYS A 587 -16.24 -30.77 12.96
C LYS A 587 -15.71 -29.54 13.72
N VAL A 588 -14.85 -29.74 14.69
CA VAL A 588 -14.39 -28.69 15.62
C VAL A 588 -12.87 -28.58 15.56
N ALA A 589 -12.36 -27.37 15.32
CA ALA A 589 -10.93 -27.12 15.18
C ALA A 589 -10.11 -27.57 16.40
N GLU A 590 -10.58 -27.29 17.62
CA GLU A 590 -9.85 -27.69 18.84
C GLU A 590 -9.79 -29.22 19.00
N LYS A 591 -10.87 -29.94 18.67
CA LYS A 591 -10.87 -31.42 18.68
C LYS A 591 -9.88 -31.98 17.65
N ARG A 592 -9.79 -31.37 16.47
CA ARG A 592 -8.78 -31.76 15.47
C ARG A 592 -7.36 -31.51 16.00
N ALA A 593 -7.16 -30.38 16.68
CA ALA A 593 -5.88 -30.05 17.31
C ALA A 593 -5.49 -31.13 18.34
N GLU A 594 -6.38 -31.46 19.28
CA GLU A 594 -6.15 -32.49 20.31
C GLU A 594 -5.82 -33.86 19.70
N LEU A 595 -6.58 -34.28 18.70
CA LEU A 595 -6.46 -35.63 18.11
C LEU A 595 -5.22 -35.81 17.24
N TYR A 596 -4.84 -34.79 16.47
CA TYR A 596 -3.74 -34.91 15.50
C TYR A 596 -2.42 -34.28 16.00
N ALA A 597 -2.43 -33.49 17.08
CA ALA A 597 -1.20 -32.90 17.62
C ALA A 597 -0.09 -33.94 17.93
N PRO A 598 -0.37 -35.08 18.59
CA PRO A 598 0.68 -36.06 18.90
C PRO A 598 1.28 -36.69 17.64
N LEU A 599 0.45 -36.91 16.61
CA LEU A 599 0.86 -37.46 15.32
C LEU A 599 1.79 -36.49 14.59
N TRP A 600 1.39 -35.23 14.45
CA TRP A 600 2.22 -34.20 13.82
C TRP A 600 3.49 -33.90 14.62
N ALA A 601 3.42 -33.83 15.95
CA ALA A 601 4.61 -33.63 16.78
C ALA A 601 5.64 -34.76 16.63
N THR A 602 5.16 -36.00 16.47
CA THR A 602 6.00 -37.18 16.20
C THR A 602 6.64 -37.07 14.81
N TYR A 603 5.84 -36.73 13.79
CA TYR A 603 6.34 -36.48 12.43
C TYR A 603 7.43 -35.39 12.39
N LEU A 604 7.23 -34.26 13.08
CA LEU A 604 8.21 -33.16 13.14
C LEU A 604 9.50 -33.51 13.91
N SER A 605 9.45 -34.54 14.77
CA SER A 605 10.59 -34.98 15.58
C SER A 605 11.39 -36.10 14.91
N LYS A 606 10.72 -36.97 14.16
CA LYS A 606 11.29 -38.19 13.55
C LYS A 606 10.65 -38.45 12.19
N TYR A 607 11.04 -37.68 11.18
CA TYR A 607 10.66 -38.00 9.81
C TYR A 607 11.49 -39.17 9.28
N GLU A 608 10.82 -40.27 8.93
CA GLU A 608 11.42 -41.41 8.25
C GLU A 608 10.48 -41.83 7.10
N GLU A 609 11.03 -41.97 5.89
CA GLU A 609 10.25 -42.31 4.67
C GLU A 609 9.53 -43.67 4.76
N ASN A 610 10.03 -44.58 5.60
CA ASN A 610 9.52 -45.95 5.72
C ASN A 610 8.39 -46.11 6.75
N ILE A 611 8.01 -45.05 7.47
CA ILE A 611 6.91 -45.11 8.43
C ILE A 611 5.56 -45.11 7.68
N ASN A 612 4.71 -46.09 7.99
CA ASN A 612 3.32 -46.10 7.53
C ASN A 612 2.47 -45.21 8.46
N TRP A 613 2.38 -43.92 8.15
CA TRP A 613 1.65 -42.94 8.95
C TRP A 613 0.14 -43.17 8.98
N ALA A 614 -0.43 -43.81 7.94
CA ALA A 614 -1.84 -44.20 7.95
C ALA A 614 -2.14 -45.25 9.03
N SER A 615 -1.28 -46.27 9.17
CA SER A 615 -1.40 -47.30 10.21
C SER A 615 -1.17 -46.73 11.61
N LEU A 616 -0.23 -45.78 11.74
CA LEU A 616 0.04 -45.10 13.01
C LEU A 616 -1.17 -44.24 13.43
N ALA A 617 -1.73 -43.45 12.50
CA ALA A 617 -2.94 -42.66 12.75
C ALA A 617 -4.15 -43.55 13.10
N GLN A 618 -4.36 -44.64 12.37
CA GLN A 618 -5.41 -45.61 12.69
C GLN A 618 -5.25 -46.17 14.10
N THR A 619 -4.03 -46.59 14.47
CA THR A 619 -3.76 -47.16 15.80
C THR A 619 -4.00 -46.13 16.90
N HIS A 620 -3.55 -44.90 16.70
CA HIS A 620 -3.73 -43.79 17.64
C HIS A 620 -5.20 -43.47 17.89
N LEU A 621 -6.02 -43.44 16.84
CA LEU A 621 -7.42 -43.03 16.92
C LEU A 621 -8.37 -44.17 17.33
N LYS A 622 -7.94 -45.44 17.23
CA LYS A 622 -8.82 -46.62 17.36
C LYS A 622 -9.58 -46.70 18.68
N SER A 623 -8.99 -46.25 19.78
CA SER A 623 -9.60 -46.31 21.12
C SER A 623 -10.63 -45.22 21.38
N GLN A 624 -10.55 -44.09 20.65
CA GLN A 624 -11.37 -42.90 20.89
C GLN A 624 -12.40 -42.66 19.77
N HIS A 625 -12.03 -42.93 18.51
CA HIS A 625 -12.84 -42.68 17.32
C HIS A 625 -12.66 -43.80 16.28
N LYS A 626 -13.30 -44.95 16.50
CA LYS A 626 -13.15 -46.16 15.68
C LYS A 626 -13.41 -45.94 14.18
N ASP A 627 -14.44 -45.18 13.83
CA ASP A 627 -14.79 -44.95 12.42
C ASP A 627 -13.80 -44.02 11.71
N LEU A 628 -13.35 -42.97 12.40
CA LEU A 628 -12.29 -42.09 11.90
C LEU A 628 -10.95 -42.84 11.79
N ALA A 629 -10.64 -43.72 12.73
CA ALA A 629 -9.44 -44.58 12.68
C ALA A 629 -9.47 -45.48 11.44
N ASN A 630 -10.61 -46.10 11.13
CA ASN A 630 -10.79 -46.91 9.93
C ASN A 630 -10.68 -46.08 8.65
N TYR A 631 -11.21 -44.85 8.67
CA TYR A 631 -11.08 -43.91 7.57
C TYR A 631 -9.61 -43.57 7.30
N GLU A 632 -8.85 -43.12 8.31
CA GLU A 632 -7.42 -42.82 8.17
C GLU A 632 -6.61 -44.03 7.70
N GLY A 633 -6.87 -45.22 8.28
CA GLY A 633 -6.21 -46.46 7.86
C GLY A 633 -6.58 -46.94 6.45
N SER A 634 -7.68 -46.44 5.88
CA SER A 634 -8.12 -46.80 4.52
C SER A 634 -7.38 -46.08 3.40
N TYR A 635 -6.53 -45.08 3.72
CA TYR A 635 -5.84 -44.25 2.73
C TYR A 635 -5.13 -45.05 1.63
N GLN A 636 -4.47 -46.16 1.97
CA GLN A 636 -3.78 -47.01 0.99
C GLN A 636 -4.72 -47.66 -0.04
N ARG A 637 -6.00 -47.83 0.30
CA ARG A 637 -7.05 -48.38 -0.55
C ARG A 637 -7.89 -47.28 -1.22
N ASN A 638 -7.86 -46.06 -0.69
CA ASN A 638 -8.63 -44.92 -1.19
C ASN A 638 -7.80 -43.63 -1.10
N SER A 639 -7.01 -43.36 -2.15
CA SER A 639 -6.17 -42.16 -2.27
C SER A 639 -6.92 -40.95 -2.84
N VAL A 640 -8.19 -41.12 -3.24
CA VAL A 640 -9.02 -40.02 -3.73
C VAL A 640 -9.27 -39.05 -2.58
N GLY A 641 -8.93 -37.78 -2.80
CA GLY A 641 -9.04 -36.74 -1.76
C GLY A 641 -7.95 -36.81 -0.69
N GLY A 642 -6.71 -37.16 -1.07
CA GLY A 642 -5.58 -37.35 -0.14
C GLY A 642 -5.34 -36.21 0.87
N TYR A 643 -5.74 -34.97 0.55
CA TYR A 643 -5.66 -33.83 1.47
C TYR A 643 -6.58 -33.94 2.71
N ASN A 644 -7.53 -34.88 2.75
CA ASN A 644 -8.38 -35.13 3.92
C ASN A 644 -7.72 -36.04 4.97
N TYR A 645 -6.75 -36.85 4.55
CA TYR A 645 -6.07 -37.87 5.37
C TYR A 645 -4.76 -37.35 5.91
N PHE A 646 -4.38 -37.80 7.12
CA PHE A 646 -3.10 -37.44 7.73
C PHE A 646 -1.90 -37.90 6.87
N GLN A 647 -1.90 -39.17 6.45
CA GLN A 647 -0.86 -39.72 5.55
C GLN A 647 -0.84 -38.98 4.20
N GLY A 648 -2.01 -38.61 3.67
CA GLY A 648 -2.09 -37.95 2.38
C GLY A 648 -1.52 -36.53 2.42
N LEU A 649 -1.73 -35.79 3.51
CA LEU A 649 -1.08 -34.49 3.72
C LEU A 649 0.45 -34.61 3.84
N ILE A 650 0.97 -35.67 4.47
CA ILE A 650 2.41 -35.96 4.50
C ILE A 650 2.93 -36.26 3.09
N GLN A 651 2.23 -37.06 2.29
CA GLN A 651 2.66 -37.39 0.92
C GLN A 651 2.59 -36.20 -0.04
N LEU A 652 1.59 -35.33 0.11
CA LEU A 652 1.51 -34.09 -0.65
C LEU A 652 2.64 -33.12 -0.24
N ASN A 653 3.08 -33.18 1.02
CA ASN A 653 4.01 -32.23 1.63
C ASN A 653 5.15 -32.92 2.39
N PRO A 654 5.99 -33.72 1.71
CA PRO A 654 7.00 -34.56 2.38
C PRO A 654 8.07 -33.74 3.10
N ASN A 655 8.24 -32.48 2.73
CA ASN A 655 9.24 -31.56 3.29
C ASN A 655 8.70 -30.73 4.47
N THR A 656 7.54 -31.04 5.04
CA THR A 656 6.91 -30.23 6.10
C THR A 656 7.87 -30.00 7.27
N ALA A 657 8.61 -31.03 7.73
CA ALA A 657 9.56 -30.89 8.82
C ALA A 657 10.71 -29.91 8.48
N THR A 658 11.32 -30.05 7.30
CA THR A 658 12.38 -29.15 6.82
C THR A 658 11.90 -27.72 6.61
N GLN A 659 10.66 -27.55 6.11
CA GLN A 659 10.04 -26.23 5.93
C GLN A 659 9.78 -25.54 7.27
N VAL A 660 9.35 -26.29 8.29
CA VAL A 660 9.23 -25.78 9.66
C VAL A 660 10.59 -25.34 10.20
N GLU A 661 11.65 -26.12 9.99
CA GLU A 661 13.01 -25.75 10.40
C GLU A 661 13.50 -24.48 9.72
N SER A 662 13.28 -24.37 8.41
CA SER A 662 13.63 -23.17 7.65
C SER A 662 12.84 -21.95 8.13
N PHE A 663 11.54 -22.11 8.41
CA PHE A 663 10.72 -21.05 9.00
C PHE A 663 11.26 -20.57 10.35
N VAL A 664 11.55 -21.50 11.26
CA VAL A 664 12.11 -21.20 12.58
C VAL A 664 13.47 -20.49 12.46
N ALA A 665 14.32 -20.92 11.54
CA ALA A 665 15.61 -20.29 11.27
C ALA A 665 15.46 -18.85 10.75
N GLY A 666 14.52 -18.61 9.84
CA GLY A 666 14.22 -17.27 9.32
C GLY A 666 13.68 -16.32 10.39
N ALA A 667 12.76 -16.80 11.23
CA ALA A 667 12.25 -16.06 12.37
C ALA A 667 13.34 -15.78 13.42
N ASN A 668 14.25 -16.74 13.66
CA ASN A 668 15.39 -16.57 14.55
C ASN A 668 16.38 -15.53 14.03
N LEU A 669 16.69 -15.55 12.72
CA LEU A 669 17.53 -14.54 12.08
C LEU A 669 16.95 -13.14 12.26
N LEU A 670 15.62 -12.99 12.09
CA LEU A 670 14.96 -11.70 12.27
C LEU A 670 15.01 -11.23 13.72
N ALA A 671 14.64 -12.10 14.66
CA ALA A 671 14.67 -11.79 16.09
C ALA A 671 16.07 -11.38 16.58
N LYS A 672 17.12 -12.10 16.14
CA LYS A 672 18.51 -11.74 16.43
C LYS A 672 18.93 -10.45 15.76
N GLY A 673 18.55 -10.24 14.49
CA GLY A 673 18.88 -9.02 13.77
C GLY A 673 18.33 -7.77 14.44
N ILE A 674 17.08 -7.84 14.91
CA ILE A 674 16.46 -6.76 15.70
C ILE A 674 17.19 -6.58 17.04
N GLY A 675 17.34 -7.65 17.82
CA GLY A 675 17.91 -7.57 19.17
C GLY A 675 19.40 -7.25 19.24
N SER A 676 20.17 -7.53 18.18
CA SER A 676 21.61 -7.25 18.07
C SER A 676 21.93 -6.09 17.13
N GLU A 677 20.91 -5.34 16.68
CA GLU A 677 21.06 -4.17 15.82
C GLU A 677 21.86 -4.41 14.52
N LEU A 678 21.68 -5.58 13.91
CA LEU A 678 22.41 -5.93 12.69
C LEU A 678 21.95 -5.09 11.48
N PRO A 679 22.83 -4.88 10.48
CA PRO A 679 22.46 -4.23 9.22
C PRO A 679 21.27 -4.91 8.54
N TYR A 680 20.34 -4.10 8.02
CA TYR A 680 19.09 -4.62 7.46
C TYR A 680 19.31 -5.53 6.24
N GLU A 681 20.36 -5.27 5.44
CA GLU A 681 20.70 -6.01 4.22
C GLU A 681 21.00 -7.49 4.50
N GLU A 682 21.47 -7.80 5.71
CA GLU A 682 21.83 -9.16 6.10
C GLU A 682 20.68 -9.94 6.74
N VAL A 683 19.59 -9.27 7.09
CA VAL A 683 18.54 -9.82 7.95
C VAL A 683 17.22 -9.96 7.19
N ILE A 684 16.63 -8.85 6.73
CA ILE A 684 15.20 -8.77 6.41
C ILE A 684 14.82 -9.71 5.25
N GLN A 685 15.48 -9.58 4.10
CA GLN A 685 15.18 -10.43 2.94
C GLN A 685 15.52 -11.90 3.20
N LYS A 686 16.66 -12.18 3.86
CA LYS A 686 17.07 -13.56 4.16
C LYS A 686 16.09 -14.25 5.12
N SER A 687 15.58 -13.52 6.11
CA SER A 687 14.53 -14.01 7.00
C SER A 687 13.26 -14.37 6.24
N PHE A 688 12.78 -13.47 5.37
CA PHE A 688 11.63 -13.77 4.50
C PHE A 688 11.89 -14.98 3.61
N GLU A 689 13.07 -15.06 3.01
CA GLU A 689 13.41 -16.14 2.08
C GLU A 689 13.41 -17.52 2.73
N GLN A 690 13.81 -17.61 3.99
CA GLN A 690 13.76 -18.82 4.80
C GLN A 690 12.33 -19.16 5.27
N MET A 691 11.53 -18.14 5.65
CA MET A 691 10.16 -18.37 6.11
C MET A 691 9.21 -18.81 4.99
N GLN A 692 9.38 -18.32 3.76
CA GLN A 692 8.35 -18.45 2.72
C GLN A 692 8.06 -19.88 2.25
N ALA A 693 8.98 -20.83 2.44
CA ALA A 693 8.81 -22.21 2.00
C ALA A 693 7.69 -22.93 2.76
N PHE A 694 7.42 -22.52 4.00
CA PHE A 694 6.32 -23.04 4.82
C PHE A 694 4.94 -22.59 4.31
N TRP A 695 4.86 -21.46 3.59
CA TRP A 695 3.59 -20.89 3.13
C TRP A 695 3.11 -21.45 1.78
N THR A 696 3.77 -22.52 1.31
CA THR A 696 3.55 -23.03 -0.05
C THR A 696 2.32 -23.92 -0.17
N GLN A 697 1.78 -24.38 0.96
CA GLN A 697 0.73 -25.39 0.99
C GLN A 697 -0.50 -24.89 1.72
N SER A 698 -1.66 -25.28 1.21
CA SER A 698 -2.95 -24.84 1.72
C SER A 698 -3.20 -25.29 3.17
N HIS A 699 -2.79 -26.52 3.52
CA HIS A 699 -2.78 -27.03 4.90
C HIS A 699 -1.87 -26.20 5.82
N HIS A 700 -0.67 -25.83 5.37
CA HIS A 700 0.26 -25.04 6.18
C HIS A 700 -0.26 -23.63 6.44
N ILE A 701 -0.87 -22.95 5.46
CA ILE A 701 -1.46 -21.62 5.67
C ILE A 701 -2.61 -21.65 6.67
N ARG A 702 -3.52 -22.62 6.55
CA ARG A 702 -4.63 -22.76 7.51
C ARG A 702 -4.12 -22.99 8.93
N SER A 703 -3.14 -23.89 9.05
CA SER A 703 -2.44 -24.18 10.31
C SER A 703 -1.69 -22.96 10.85
N PHE A 704 -1.05 -22.19 9.98
CA PHE A 704 -0.28 -21.00 10.35
C PHE A 704 -1.18 -19.90 10.93
N GLY A 705 -2.37 -19.71 10.36
CA GLY A 705 -3.37 -18.81 10.91
C GLY A 705 -3.75 -19.19 12.35
N TYR A 706 -4.05 -20.47 12.60
CA TYR A 706 -4.30 -20.95 13.96
C TYR A 706 -3.07 -20.78 14.87
N TYR A 707 -1.87 -21.12 14.38
CA TYR A 707 -0.63 -21.02 15.15
C TYR A 707 -0.39 -19.62 15.68
N LEU A 708 -0.49 -18.59 14.81
CA LEU A 708 -0.31 -17.19 15.18
C LEU A 708 -1.29 -16.76 16.29
N LEU A 709 -2.52 -17.24 16.23
CA LEU A 709 -3.57 -16.89 17.18
C LEU A 709 -3.43 -17.62 18.51
N ASP A 710 -3.09 -18.90 18.49
CA ASP A 710 -2.87 -19.71 19.70
C ASP A 710 -1.70 -19.16 20.52
N ILE A 711 -0.57 -18.81 19.87
CA ILE A 711 0.56 -18.20 20.58
C ILE A 711 0.24 -16.79 21.08
N ALA A 712 -0.58 -16.02 20.36
CA ALA A 712 -0.96 -14.66 20.76
C ALA A 712 -1.89 -14.63 21.99
N LYS A 713 -2.61 -15.73 22.25
CA LYS A 713 -3.44 -15.92 23.46
C LYS A 713 -2.62 -16.31 24.70
N ASN A 714 -1.33 -16.60 24.56
CA ASN A 714 -0.50 -16.95 25.71
C ASN A 714 -0.51 -15.80 26.73
N PRO A 715 -0.86 -16.02 28.02
CA PRO A 715 -0.95 -14.96 29.01
C PRO A 715 0.33 -14.15 29.22
N ASN A 716 1.49 -14.71 28.88
CA ASN A 716 2.78 -14.02 28.97
C ASN A 716 3.07 -13.08 27.78
N ILE A 717 2.25 -13.16 26.73
CA ILE A 717 2.39 -12.35 25.50
C ILE A 717 1.16 -11.44 25.35
N ASP A 718 -0.03 -12.02 25.43
CA ASP A 718 -1.35 -11.35 25.36
C ASP A 718 -1.45 -10.24 24.29
N VAL A 719 -1.19 -10.62 23.04
CA VAL A 719 -1.33 -9.72 21.87
C VAL A 719 -2.47 -10.13 20.94
N PHE A 720 -3.26 -11.13 21.31
CA PHE A 720 -4.39 -11.62 20.49
C PHE A 720 -5.35 -10.50 20.07
N HIS A 721 -5.62 -9.56 21.00
CA HIS A 721 -6.48 -8.40 20.78
C HIS A 721 -5.89 -7.33 19.82
N GLN A 722 -4.63 -7.47 19.42
CA GLN A 722 -3.96 -6.59 18.46
C GLN A 722 -4.01 -7.16 17.04
N ILE A 723 -4.26 -8.47 16.89
CA ILE A 723 -4.26 -9.16 15.60
C ILE A 723 -5.63 -8.99 14.94
N SER A 724 -5.63 -8.42 13.74
CA SER A 724 -6.85 -8.22 12.97
C SER A 724 -7.24 -9.49 12.21
N ARG A 725 -8.53 -9.85 12.27
CA ARG A 725 -9.08 -11.08 11.68
C ARG A 725 -10.39 -10.77 10.98
N THR A 726 -10.46 -11.02 9.68
CA THR A 726 -11.66 -10.69 8.89
C THR A 726 -12.00 -11.75 7.85
N LEU A 727 -13.29 -11.99 7.66
CA LEU A 727 -13.87 -12.66 6.50
C LEU A 727 -14.62 -11.63 5.67
N THR A 728 -14.24 -11.48 4.41
CA THR A 728 -14.95 -10.64 3.43
C THR A 728 -15.59 -11.54 2.38
N ILE A 729 -16.88 -11.38 2.13
CA ILE A 729 -17.65 -12.15 1.16
C ILE A 729 -18.17 -11.22 0.09
N HIS A 730 -17.82 -11.49 -1.17
CA HIS A 730 -18.32 -10.77 -2.33
C HIS A 730 -19.27 -11.63 -3.11
N TYR A 731 -20.43 -11.08 -3.47
CA TYR A 731 -21.45 -11.81 -4.21
C TYR A 731 -22.29 -10.87 -5.08
N GLN A 732 -22.99 -11.41 -6.06
CA GLN A 732 -23.93 -10.64 -6.89
C GLN A 732 -25.35 -10.79 -6.35
N ALA A 733 -26.00 -9.67 -6.05
CA ALA A 733 -27.44 -9.63 -5.77
C ALA A 733 -28.08 -8.50 -6.58
N ASN A 734 -29.20 -8.79 -7.25
CA ASN A 734 -29.95 -7.82 -8.06
C ASN A 734 -29.08 -7.05 -9.08
N ASN A 735 -28.20 -7.76 -9.80
CA ASN A 735 -27.22 -7.19 -10.75
C ASN A 735 -26.24 -6.16 -10.14
N SER A 736 -26.05 -6.20 -8.83
CA SER A 736 -25.11 -5.36 -8.09
C SER A 736 -24.16 -6.23 -7.27
N LEU A 737 -22.88 -5.84 -7.25
CA LEU A 737 -21.92 -6.46 -6.35
C LEU A 737 -22.23 -6.00 -4.91
N GLN A 738 -22.29 -6.96 -4.00
CA GLN A 738 -22.50 -6.75 -2.57
C GLN A 738 -21.30 -7.32 -1.82
N THR A 739 -21.04 -6.76 -0.64
CA THR A 739 -19.97 -7.20 0.24
C THR A 739 -20.50 -7.41 1.66
N ILE A 740 -20.23 -8.57 2.25
CA ILE A 740 -20.38 -8.80 3.69
C ILE A 740 -18.99 -8.84 4.31
N GLN A 741 -18.78 -8.17 5.42
CA GLN A 741 -17.56 -8.28 6.21
C GLN A 741 -17.89 -8.72 7.63
N ILE A 742 -17.20 -9.75 8.08
CA ILE A 742 -17.29 -10.28 9.44
C ILE A 742 -15.91 -10.14 10.07
N ALA A 743 -15.85 -9.60 11.28
CA ALA A 743 -14.61 -9.37 11.99
C ALA A 743 -14.78 -9.53 13.50
N LYS A 744 -13.70 -9.86 14.21
CA LYS A 744 -13.72 -10.05 15.66
C LYS A 744 -12.43 -9.60 16.29
N LYS A 745 -12.56 -8.87 17.40
CA LYS A 745 -11.46 -8.28 18.19
C LYS A 745 -10.39 -9.29 18.53
#